data_AF-A0A401ZFG3-F1
#
_entry.id   AF-A0A401ZFG3-F1
#
_cell.length_a   1.000
_cell.length_b   1.000
_cell.length_c   1.000
_cell.angle_alpha   90.00
_cell.angle_beta   90.00
_cell.angle_gamma   90.00
#
_symmetry.space_group_name_H-M   'P 1'
#
loop_
_entity.id
_entity.type
_entity.pdbx_description
1 polymer ?
#
loop_
_entity_poly.entity_id
_entity_poly.type
_entity_poly.pdbx_seq_one_letter_code
_entity_poly.pdbx_strand_id
1 'polypeptide(L)'
;MAESLLKEYLDEVSKYYGKGIATEHTYRGTLQALIEKVEAGISATNEPKRIRCGAPDYVVERNNLTIGYVEAKDIGVSLDKIEKDEQLKRYLRALDNLILTDYLEFRWYVQGEKRMAARLGTIHNKKIVLDKDGVKLGEELLHLFLEHHGERISKPEELAKRMARLAHMIRDIIIDAFKEKEASNNLNDLYAVFKTLLIPDLTEDGFADMFAQTIAYGLFAARYNHKGNKPFTRSDAAKEIPRTNPFLRRFFSAISGPDLDDEPFVGFVDELAQVLAFTDMEAVLADFGKRTRQEDPIVHFYETFLSQYDPKLREMRGVYYTPEPVVSYIVRSVDYLLREHFDCADGLADTATVPYFYTDEDEKEHVARTPRVMILDPATGTGTFLYKVIDHIRESYRQMGNAGMWSGYVREHLLPRLFGFELLVAPYAMAHLKLSMQLAALDLPEAERKTWAYDFKTNERLGIYMTNTLDEAKKQSEVLFGRYISDEANEAAKVKQNYPVMVILGNPPYSGHSANNGDWIKGLLHGKDSKTGWSTGNYFEVDGQSLGERNPKWLNDDYVKFIRFAQWRIEQTGHGILAFVTNHGYIDNPTFRGMRQSLMKSFDDIYILDLHGNTKKKEKSPDGSKDENVFDIQQGVAIGIFVKRQKKTNSLGLANVYHSHLWGPREMYETFGQERKLVDGKYYWLTENDLTTTEWKRLEPQKPFYLFTPQNTDLLAEYQSGFKITDILTINSIGIVTGQDAKTIAFTKSEAEMQAKFLNLPSDTIAPILYRPFDQRYIIYSNKVVTRPRTEVMSHMLRGKNLGLITNREVNHSFEHVLCTDSIINDCTVSLATKERSYVFPLYLYPNLKQQELFSFNTQTDTPDGRRSNFATAFIKDFSAKLNLQFISDGKGNLQQNFGPEDIFNYMYALLHAFSYRKRYSEFLKNDFPRLPLTSNLELFRKLCALGEILIELHLMKNISKVTTKYPEPGNHIVEEIKYTQLAYDSEQGRIWINKTQYFEGVTPKVWEFHIGGYQVCQKWLKDRKGRKLEFNDIAHYHRVLAALAETIALMEQIDKFIEENGGWPLH
;
A
#
# COMPACT_ATOMS: atom_id res chain seq x y z
N MET A 1 -16.30 -44.69 47.29
CA MET A 1 -17.67 -44.17 47.08
C MET A 1 -18.20 -44.58 45.71
N ALA A 2 -17.38 -44.70 44.66
CA ALA A 2 -17.89 -45.04 43.33
C ALA A 2 -18.12 -46.55 43.06
N GLU A 3 -17.50 -47.47 43.81
CA GLU A 3 -17.89 -48.90 43.78
C GLU A 3 -19.37 -49.13 44.20
N SER A 4 -19.95 -48.26 45.05
CA SER A 4 -21.40 -48.31 45.35
C SER A 4 -22.26 -47.69 44.24
N LEU A 5 -21.78 -46.62 43.58
CA LEU A 5 -22.49 -45.91 42.51
C LEU A 5 -22.70 -46.78 41.27
N LEU A 6 -21.67 -47.49 40.81
CA LEU A 6 -21.80 -48.38 39.64
C LEU A 6 -22.66 -49.61 39.93
N LYS A 7 -22.66 -50.07 41.18
CA LYS A 7 -23.55 -51.15 41.64
C LYS A 7 -25.01 -50.67 41.70
N GLU A 8 -25.27 -49.49 42.26
CA GLU A 8 -26.58 -48.86 42.27
C GLU A 8 -27.11 -48.61 40.84
N TYR A 9 -26.24 -48.13 39.95
CA TYR A 9 -26.52 -47.97 38.52
C TYR A 9 -26.94 -49.29 37.88
N LEU A 10 -26.16 -50.37 38.09
CA LEU A 10 -26.49 -51.70 37.56
C LEU A 10 -27.80 -52.25 38.13
N ASP A 11 -28.09 -52.01 39.41
CA ASP A 11 -29.34 -52.44 40.05
C ASP A 11 -30.54 -51.71 39.42
N GLU A 12 -30.42 -50.41 39.13
CA GLU A 12 -31.44 -49.65 38.39
C GLU A 12 -31.62 -50.14 36.95
N VAL A 13 -30.52 -50.33 36.21
CA VAL A 13 -30.56 -50.88 34.84
C VAL A 13 -31.23 -52.27 34.83
N SER A 14 -30.90 -53.12 35.82
CA SER A 14 -31.50 -54.45 36.00
C SER A 14 -33.00 -54.40 36.26
N LYS A 15 -33.46 -53.41 37.04
CA LYS A 15 -34.89 -53.20 37.32
C LYS A 15 -35.67 -52.84 36.06
N TYR A 16 -35.10 -52.04 35.16
CA TYR A 16 -35.72 -51.71 33.88
C TYR A 16 -35.66 -52.89 32.90
N TYR A 17 -34.51 -53.55 32.79
CA TYR A 17 -34.33 -54.71 31.92
C TYR A 17 -35.27 -55.88 32.28
N GLY A 18 -35.44 -56.17 33.58
CA GLY A 18 -36.30 -57.25 34.07
C GLY A 18 -37.80 -57.08 33.77
N LYS A 19 -38.25 -55.87 33.41
CA LYS A 19 -39.65 -55.62 33.00
C LYS A 19 -39.95 -56.05 31.56
N GLY A 20 -38.93 -56.29 30.73
CA GLY A 20 -39.06 -56.80 29.36
C GLY A 20 -39.76 -55.87 28.36
N ILE A 21 -40.01 -54.61 28.73
CA ILE A 21 -40.65 -53.57 27.88
C ILE A 21 -39.79 -52.30 27.73
N ALA A 22 -38.54 -52.33 28.21
CA ALA A 22 -37.62 -51.21 28.12
C ALA A 22 -37.06 -51.05 26.70
N THR A 23 -36.80 -49.81 26.31
CA THR A 23 -36.12 -49.42 25.06
C THR A 23 -34.81 -48.71 25.40
N GLU A 24 -33.93 -48.49 24.42
CA GLU A 24 -32.68 -47.73 24.61
C GLU A 24 -32.88 -46.42 25.40
N HIS A 25 -33.92 -45.62 25.05
CA HIS A 25 -34.25 -44.37 25.76
C HIS A 25 -34.55 -44.55 27.25
N THR A 26 -35.01 -45.73 27.67
CA THR A 26 -35.36 -46.02 29.06
C THR A 26 -34.12 -46.00 29.96
N TYR A 27 -32.95 -46.34 29.43
CA TYR A 27 -31.69 -46.41 30.18
C TYR A 27 -30.94 -45.07 30.20
N ARG A 28 -31.34 -44.12 29.35
CA ARG A 28 -30.62 -42.86 29.16
C ARG A 28 -30.55 -42.00 30.44
N GLY A 29 -31.66 -41.90 31.17
CA GLY A 29 -31.70 -41.14 32.43
C GLY A 29 -30.81 -41.75 33.52
N THR A 30 -30.75 -43.08 33.58
CA THR A 30 -29.89 -43.79 34.54
C THR A 30 -28.40 -43.61 34.22
N LEU A 31 -28.02 -43.59 32.93
CA LEU A 31 -26.64 -43.28 32.51
C LEU A 31 -26.26 -41.82 32.78
N GLN A 32 -27.17 -40.88 32.53
CA GLN A 32 -26.95 -39.47 32.86
C GLN A 32 -26.68 -39.29 34.36
N ALA A 33 -27.54 -39.86 35.21
CA ALA A 33 -27.40 -39.79 36.65
C ALA A 33 -26.11 -40.45 37.16
N LEU A 34 -25.61 -41.49 36.49
CA LEU A 34 -24.31 -42.08 36.82
C LEU A 34 -23.19 -41.06 36.57
N ILE A 35 -23.11 -40.50 35.36
CA ILE A 35 -22.04 -39.58 34.96
C ILE A 35 -22.01 -38.34 35.87
N GLU A 36 -23.18 -37.77 36.19
CA GLU A 36 -23.29 -36.58 37.04
C GLU A 36 -22.97 -36.85 38.52
N LYS A 37 -23.08 -38.10 39.00
CA LYS A 37 -22.77 -38.48 40.39
C LYS A 37 -21.31 -38.86 40.62
N VAL A 38 -20.51 -39.07 39.57
CA VAL A 38 -19.09 -39.46 39.72
C VAL A 38 -18.28 -38.34 40.39
N GLU A 39 -18.52 -37.09 40.00
CA GLU A 39 -17.79 -35.92 40.51
C GLU A 39 -18.71 -34.69 40.53
N ALA A 40 -18.58 -33.84 41.56
CA ALA A 40 -19.35 -32.61 41.67
C ALA A 40 -18.96 -31.61 40.56
N GLY A 41 -19.95 -30.98 39.93
CA GLY A 41 -19.75 -29.99 38.85
C GLY A 41 -19.75 -30.58 37.43
N ILE A 42 -20.01 -31.89 37.29
CA ILE A 42 -20.27 -32.54 36.01
C ILE A 42 -21.75 -32.43 35.64
N SER A 43 -22.04 -32.04 34.40
CA SER A 43 -23.37 -32.09 33.79
C SER A 43 -23.32 -32.92 32.50
N ALA A 44 -24.28 -33.83 32.32
CA ALA A 44 -24.38 -34.63 31.11
C ALA A 44 -25.67 -34.28 30.35
N THR A 45 -25.54 -33.64 29.20
CA THR A 45 -26.69 -33.24 28.37
C THR A 45 -27.02 -34.35 27.39
N ASN A 46 -28.20 -34.96 27.54
CA ASN A 46 -28.76 -35.91 26.56
C ASN A 46 -29.31 -35.17 25.33
N GLU A 47 -29.13 -35.75 24.13
CA GLU A 47 -29.58 -35.16 22.85
C GLU A 47 -29.08 -33.71 22.64
N PRO A 48 -27.75 -33.48 22.67
CA PRO A 48 -27.17 -32.18 22.43
C PRO A 48 -27.45 -31.68 20.99
N LYS A 49 -27.40 -30.36 20.79
CA LYS A 49 -27.48 -29.76 19.45
C LYS A 49 -26.44 -30.39 18.53
N ARG A 50 -26.85 -30.72 17.30
CA ARG A 50 -26.01 -31.39 16.29
C ARG A 50 -24.70 -30.63 16.05
N ILE A 51 -23.58 -31.32 16.18
CA ILE A 51 -22.23 -30.83 15.90
C ILE A 51 -21.78 -31.22 14.48
N ARG A 52 -20.66 -30.66 14.02
CA ARG A 52 -20.16 -30.82 12.63
C ARG A 52 -19.95 -32.28 12.21
N CYS A 53 -19.60 -33.16 13.16
CA CYS A 53 -19.37 -34.58 12.91
C CYS A 53 -20.59 -35.48 13.21
N GLY A 54 -21.74 -34.94 13.64
CA GLY A 54 -22.97 -35.69 13.93
C GLY A 54 -23.64 -35.24 15.23
N ALA A 55 -24.43 -36.11 15.86
CA ALA A 55 -25.05 -35.86 17.16
C ALA A 55 -24.78 -37.08 18.05
N PRO A 56 -23.71 -37.05 18.87
CA PRO A 56 -23.50 -38.04 19.92
C PRO A 56 -24.68 -38.01 20.91
N ASP A 57 -24.98 -39.14 21.55
CA ASP A 57 -26.12 -39.23 22.47
C ASP A 57 -25.97 -38.32 23.70
N TYR A 58 -24.74 -38.08 24.16
CA TYR A 58 -24.43 -37.18 25.27
C TYR A 58 -23.23 -36.29 24.99
N VAL A 59 -23.32 -35.07 25.53
CA VAL A 59 -22.19 -34.16 25.79
C VAL A 59 -21.98 -34.09 27.30
N VAL A 60 -20.76 -34.36 27.75
CA VAL A 60 -20.37 -34.28 29.17
C VAL A 60 -19.57 -32.99 29.38
N GLU A 61 -20.01 -32.18 30.34
CA GLU A 61 -19.44 -30.87 30.62
C GLU A 61 -19.04 -30.75 32.09
N ARG A 62 -17.96 -30.01 32.36
CA ARG A 62 -17.59 -29.56 33.71
C ARG A 62 -17.58 -28.06 33.70
N ASN A 63 -18.42 -27.42 34.52
CA ASN A 63 -18.54 -25.96 34.58
C ASN A 63 -18.73 -25.31 33.18
N ASN A 64 -19.63 -25.85 32.35
CA ASN A 64 -19.89 -25.45 30.94
C ASN A 64 -18.76 -25.69 29.93
N LEU A 65 -17.71 -26.45 30.28
CA LEU A 65 -16.68 -26.91 29.35
C LEU A 65 -16.92 -28.36 28.93
N THR A 66 -17.06 -28.63 27.64
CA THR A 66 -17.15 -30.01 27.12
C THR A 66 -15.86 -30.81 27.40
N ILE A 67 -15.96 -31.87 28.19
CA ILE A 67 -14.85 -32.78 28.53
C ILE A 67 -14.79 -33.96 27.55
N GLY A 68 -15.95 -34.40 27.07
CA GLY A 68 -16.04 -35.55 26.20
C GLY A 68 -17.48 -35.87 25.81
N TYR A 69 -17.61 -36.91 25.01
CA TYR A 69 -18.88 -37.34 24.44
C TYR A 69 -19.17 -38.78 24.83
N VAL A 70 -20.45 -39.17 24.87
CA VAL A 70 -20.85 -40.56 25.06
C VAL A 70 -21.83 -40.95 23.96
N GLU A 71 -21.54 -42.08 23.30
CA GLU A 71 -22.43 -42.74 22.37
C GLU A 71 -22.97 -44.01 23.04
N ALA A 72 -24.30 -44.13 23.12
CA ALA A 72 -24.96 -45.26 23.76
C ALA A 72 -25.68 -46.13 22.72
N LYS A 73 -25.84 -47.42 23.04
CA LYS A 73 -26.58 -48.40 22.24
C LYS A 73 -27.42 -49.26 23.18
N ASP A 74 -28.48 -49.85 22.66
CA ASP A 74 -29.36 -50.70 23.48
C ASP A 74 -28.64 -51.93 24.06
N ILE A 75 -29.12 -52.42 25.21
CA ILE A 75 -28.52 -53.53 25.94
C ILE A 75 -28.53 -54.81 25.07
N GLY A 76 -27.36 -55.43 24.89
CA GLY A 76 -27.19 -56.64 24.10
C GLY A 76 -26.79 -56.39 22.64
N VAL A 77 -26.65 -55.14 22.22
CA VAL A 77 -26.01 -54.77 20.96
C VAL A 77 -24.50 -55.03 21.05
N SER A 78 -23.93 -55.70 20.04
CA SER A 78 -22.49 -55.99 20.02
C SER A 78 -21.68 -54.73 19.70
N LEU A 79 -20.94 -54.21 20.70
CA LEU A 79 -20.06 -53.05 20.53
C LEU A 79 -18.95 -53.28 19.49
N ASP A 80 -18.48 -54.53 19.31
CA ASP A 80 -17.49 -54.88 18.27
C ASP A 80 -18.02 -54.66 16.84
N LYS A 81 -19.34 -54.74 16.64
CA LYS A 81 -19.96 -54.41 15.35
C LYS A 81 -20.09 -52.90 15.19
N ILE A 82 -20.49 -52.20 16.26
CA ILE A 82 -20.66 -50.74 16.25
C ILE A 82 -19.33 -50.03 15.99
N GLU A 83 -18.21 -50.54 16.50
CA GLU A 83 -16.86 -50.04 16.18
C GLU A 83 -16.53 -50.04 14.68
N LYS A 84 -17.22 -50.86 13.89
CA LYS A 84 -17.05 -50.92 12.43
C LYS A 84 -18.02 -50.01 11.67
N ASP A 85 -19.03 -49.45 12.34
CA ASP A 85 -20.01 -48.55 11.73
C ASP A 85 -19.35 -47.23 11.31
N GLU A 86 -19.76 -46.73 10.14
CA GLU A 86 -19.24 -45.48 9.59
C GLU A 86 -19.54 -44.26 10.48
N GLN A 87 -20.65 -44.30 11.23
CA GLN A 87 -20.98 -43.26 12.20
C GLN A 87 -19.94 -43.20 13.33
N LEU A 88 -19.60 -44.34 13.93
CA LEU A 88 -18.65 -44.35 15.03
C LEU A 88 -17.22 -44.07 14.55
N LYS A 89 -16.81 -44.58 13.38
CA LYS A 89 -15.51 -44.19 12.78
C LYS A 89 -15.39 -42.68 12.56
N ARG A 90 -16.49 -42.02 12.17
CA ARG A 90 -16.54 -40.57 12.02
C ARG A 90 -16.39 -39.86 13.37
N TYR A 91 -17.00 -40.37 14.43
CA TYR A 91 -16.82 -39.86 15.80
C TYR A 91 -15.40 -40.08 16.30
N LEU A 92 -14.83 -41.27 16.16
CA LEU A 92 -13.47 -41.58 16.58
C LEU A 92 -12.39 -40.73 15.88
N ARG A 93 -12.65 -40.25 14.66
CA ARG A 93 -11.75 -39.32 13.95
C ARG A 93 -11.93 -37.86 14.33
N ALA A 94 -13.07 -37.48 14.91
CA ALA A 94 -13.49 -36.09 15.06
C ALA A 94 -13.64 -35.64 16.52
N LEU A 95 -13.75 -36.59 17.45
CA LEU A 95 -13.94 -36.33 18.87
C LEU A 95 -12.71 -36.83 19.63
N ASP A 96 -12.10 -35.94 20.40
CA ASP A 96 -10.84 -36.24 21.09
C ASP A 96 -11.03 -37.19 22.27
N ASN A 97 -12.20 -37.15 22.94
CA ASN A 97 -12.52 -37.94 24.12
C ASN A 97 -13.96 -38.51 24.01
N LEU A 98 -14.08 -39.84 23.87
CA LEU A 98 -15.36 -40.51 23.59
C LEU A 98 -15.51 -41.80 24.40
N ILE A 99 -16.70 -42.02 24.98
CA ILE A 99 -17.12 -43.33 25.49
C ILE A 99 -18.16 -43.94 24.55
N LEU A 100 -17.99 -45.24 24.24
CA LEU A 100 -19.01 -46.08 23.63
C LEU A 100 -19.55 -47.05 24.69
N THR A 101 -20.88 -47.14 24.85
CA THR A 101 -21.48 -48.05 25.85
C THR A 101 -22.76 -48.72 25.36
N ASP A 102 -23.02 -49.95 25.82
CA ASP A 102 -24.32 -50.64 25.73
C ASP A 102 -25.03 -50.70 27.10
N TYR A 103 -24.66 -49.80 28.01
CA TYR A 103 -25.07 -49.75 29.42
C TYR A 103 -24.50 -50.87 30.31
N LEU A 104 -23.88 -51.92 29.75
CA LEU A 104 -23.23 -52.99 30.50
C LEU A 104 -21.71 -53.03 30.28
N GLU A 105 -21.24 -52.63 29.10
CA GLU A 105 -19.85 -52.50 28.73
C GLU A 105 -19.54 -51.07 28.29
N PHE A 106 -18.49 -50.49 28.86
CA PHE A 106 -17.99 -49.15 28.56
C PHE A 106 -16.63 -49.29 27.87
N ARG A 107 -16.46 -48.60 26.74
CA ARG A 107 -15.20 -48.55 25.98
C ARG A 107 -14.80 -47.10 25.81
N TRP A 108 -13.63 -46.75 26.33
CA TRP A 108 -13.11 -45.40 26.31
C TRP A 108 -12.06 -45.20 25.22
N TYR A 109 -12.23 -44.13 24.45
CA TYR A 109 -11.41 -43.73 23.32
C TYR A 109 -10.83 -42.34 23.52
N VAL A 110 -9.55 -42.20 23.21
CA VAL A 110 -8.84 -40.92 23.16
C VAL A 110 -8.14 -40.81 21.82
N GLN A 111 -8.44 -39.74 21.06
CA GLN A 111 -7.91 -39.51 19.71
C GLN A 111 -8.13 -40.70 18.75
N GLY A 112 -9.27 -41.36 18.90
CA GLY A 112 -9.63 -42.54 18.11
C GLY A 112 -8.97 -43.85 18.54
N GLU A 113 -8.07 -43.84 19.53
CA GLU A 113 -7.46 -45.05 20.09
C GLU A 113 -8.22 -45.54 21.32
N LYS A 114 -8.54 -46.84 21.36
CA LYS A 114 -9.17 -47.48 22.53
C LYS A 114 -8.17 -47.53 23.67
N ARG A 115 -8.43 -46.77 24.74
CA ARG A 115 -7.58 -46.71 25.94
C ARG A 115 -7.94 -47.81 26.93
N MET A 116 -9.23 -48.02 27.13
CA MET A 116 -9.70 -48.89 28.20
C MET A 116 -11.09 -49.45 27.88
N ALA A 117 -11.43 -50.61 28.45
CA ALA A 117 -12.76 -51.17 28.40
C ALA A 117 -13.11 -51.86 29.73
N ALA A 118 -14.36 -51.72 30.16
CA ALA A 118 -14.86 -52.30 31.40
C ALA A 118 -16.26 -52.86 31.16
N ARG A 119 -16.50 -54.11 31.58
CA ARG A 119 -17.82 -54.74 31.49
C ARG A 119 -18.40 -54.94 32.88
N LEU A 120 -19.37 -54.13 33.24
CA LEU A 120 -19.98 -54.09 34.57
C LEU A 120 -20.85 -55.33 34.86
N GLY A 121 -21.43 -55.97 33.84
CA GLY A 121 -22.24 -57.17 34.01
C GLY A 121 -22.55 -57.90 32.70
N THR A 122 -23.05 -59.13 32.81
CA THR A 122 -23.43 -59.99 31.67
C THR A 122 -24.86 -60.50 31.81
N ILE A 123 -25.51 -60.76 30.69
CA ILE A 123 -26.89 -61.25 30.69
C ILE A 123 -26.89 -62.79 30.77
N HIS A 124 -27.46 -63.33 31.84
CA HIS A 124 -27.73 -64.76 32.00
C HIS A 124 -29.22 -64.98 32.33
N ASN A 125 -29.92 -65.79 31.54
CA ASN A 125 -31.34 -66.10 31.75
C ASN A 125 -32.24 -64.87 31.96
N LYS A 126 -32.08 -63.83 31.12
CA LYS A 126 -32.79 -62.54 31.20
C LYS A 126 -32.57 -61.76 32.51
N LYS A 127 -31.50 -62.06 33.24
CA LYS A 127 -31.04 -61.29 34.40
C LYS A 127 -29.62 -60.80 34.15
N ILE A 128 -29.32 -59.58 34.58
CA ILE A 128 -27.96 -59.04 34.55
C ILE A 128 -27.22 -59.58 35.78
N VAL A 129 -26.09 -60.23 35.56
CA VAL A 129 -25.18 -60.75 36.59
C VAL A 129 -24.00 -59.80 36.65
N LEU A 130 -23.76 -59.23 37.83
CA LEU A 130 -22.69 -58.27 38.08
C LEU A 130 -21.31 -58.93 37.97
N ASP A 131 -20.38 -58.25 37.29
CA ASP A 131 -18.97 -58.59 37.24
C ASP A 131 -18.20 -57.67 38.21
N LYS A 132 -17.65 -58.26 39.28
CA LYS A 132 -16.99 -57.48 40.35
C LYS A 132 -15.70 -56.82 39.88
N ASP A 133 -14.95 -57.47 39.01
CA ASP A 133 -13.70 -56.92 38.48
C ASP A 133 -14.00 -55.86 37.42
N GLY A 134 -15.05 -56.10 36.64
CA GLY A 134 -15.59 -55.13 35.68
C GLY A 134 -16.10 -53.84 36.31
N VAL A 135 -16.74 -53.89 37.48
CA VAL A 135 -17.18 -52.69 38.21
C VAL A 135 -16.00 -51.82 38.64
N LYS A 136 -14.90 -52.42 39.12
CA LYS A 136 -13.69 -51.67 39.49
C LYS A 136 -13.03 -51.00 38.28
N LEU A 137 -12.91 -51.73 37.17
CA LEU A 137 -12.41 -51.16 35.91
C LEU A 137 -13.33 -50.06 35.38
N GLY A 138 -14.64 -50.17 35.58
CA GLY A 138 -15.60 -49.14 35.19
C GLY A 138 -15.41 -47.84 35.96
N GLU A 139 -15.11 -47.94 37.26
CA GLU A 139 -14.84 -46.79 38.14
C GLU A 139 -13.58 -46.05 37.68
N GLU A 140 -12.49 -46.78 37.46
CA GLU A 140 -11.23 -46.22 36.96
C GLU A 140 -11.41 -45.60 35.56
N LEU A 141 -12.15 -46.24 34.66
CA LEU A 141 -12.42 -45.73 33.32
C LEU A 141 -13.17 -44.39 33.35
N LEU A 142 -14.23 -44.29 34.16
CA LEU A 142 -15.01 -43.06 34.29
C LEU A 142 -14.20 -41.94 34.93
N HIS A 143 -13.39 -42.25 35.95
CA HIS A 143 -12.48 -41.27 36.52
C HIS A 143 -11.47 -40.75 35.50
N LEU A 144 -10.79 -41.64 34.76
CA LEU A 144 -9.82 -41.24 33.74
C LEU A 144 -10.46 -40.49 32.58
N PHE A 145 -11.68 -40.85 32.18
CA PHE A 145 -12.45 -40.10 31.16
C PHE A 145 -12.75 -38.67 31.60
N LEU A 146 -13.11 -38.46 32.88
CA LEU A 146 -13.41 -37.14 33.44
C LEU A 146 -12.14 -36.33 33.78
N GLU A 147 -11.03 -36.99 34.09
CA GLU A 147 -9.71 -36.35 34.26
C GLU A 147 -9.02 -36.03 32.92
N HIS A 148 -9.46 -36.65 31.82
CA HIS A 148 -8.89 -36.38 30.51
C HIS A 148 -9.22 -34.95 30.06
N HIS A 149 -8.26 -34.06 30.27
CA HIS A 149 -8.26 -32.73 29.67
C HIS A 149 -8.04 -32.89 28.17
N GLY A 150 -8.97 -32.40 27.35
CA GLY A 150 -8.74 -32.27 25.91
C GLY A 150 -7.38 -31.61 25.65
N GLU A 151 -6.68 -32.04 24.60
CA GLU A 151 -5.27 -31.68 24.39
C GLU A 151 -5.00 -30.19 24.61
N ARG A 152 -3.97 -29.88 25.41
CA ARG A 152 -3.50 -28.52 25.60
C ARG A 152 -3.14 -27.93 24.24
N ILE A 153 -3.58 -26.69 24.01
CA ILE A 153 -3.22 -25.97 22.79
C ILE A 153 -1.70 -25.73 22.84
N SER A 154 -0.96 -26.37 21.94
CA SER A 154 0.50 -26.31 21.86
C SER A 154 1.02 -25.69 20.58
N LYS A 155 0.15 -25.49 19.58
CA LYS A 155 0.49 -24.91 18.27
C LYS A 155 0.05 -23.44 18.19
N PRO A 156 0.94 -22.50 17.79
CA PRO A 156 0.61 -21.10 17.66
C PRO A 156 -0.55 -20.81 16.70
N GLU A 157 -0.64 -21.52 15.56
CA GLU A 157 -1.68 -21.28 14.56
C GLU A 157 -3.07 -21.67 15.07
N GLU A 158 -3.14 -22.72 15.87
CA GLU A 158 -4.38 -23.16 16.48
C GLU A 158 -4.85 -22.18 17.55
N LEU A 159 -3.93 -21.68 18.38
CA LEU A 159 -4.21 -20.63 19.36
C LEU A 159 -4.73 -19.36 18.67
N ALA A 160 -4.02 -18.88 17.66
CA ALA A 160 -4.37 -17.68 16.89
C ALA A 160 -5.78 -17.79 16.29
N LYS A 161 -6.12 -18.95 15.71
CA LYS A 161 -7.43 -19.21 15.13
C LYS A 161 -8.56 -19.21 16.18
N ARG A 162 -8.34 -19.84 17.33
CA ARG A 162 -9.33 -19.89 18.43
C ARG A 162 -9.53 -18.48 19.04
N MET A 163 -8.46 -17.73 19.25
CA MET A 163 -8.51 -16.34 19.72
C MET A 163 -9.26 -15.44 18.73
N ALA A 164 -8.94 -15.53 17.43
CA ALA A 164 -9.58 -14.71 16.40
C ALA A 164 -11.10 -14.94 16.33
N ARG A 165 -11.54 -16.20 16.45
CA ARG A 165 -12.97 -16.54 16.51
C ARG A 165 -13.67 -15.86 17.69
N LEU A 166 -13.10 -15.92 18.88
CA LEU A 166 -13.69 -15.31 20.08
C LEU A 166 -13.68 -13.78 20.00
N ALA A 167 -12.61 -13.20 19.47
CA ALA A 167 -12.52 -11.77 19.24
C ALA A 167 -13.61 -11.30 18.24
N HIS A 168 -13.93 -12.08 17.19
CA HIS A 168 -15.06 -11.76 16.32
C HIS A 168 -16.40 -11.76 17.06
N MET A 169 -16.65 -12.75 17.92
CA MET A 169 -17.88 -12.79 18.70
C MET A 169 -18.01 -11.54 19.59
N ILE A 170 -16.92 -11.15 20.26
CA ILE A 170 -16.89 -9.92 21.07
C ILE A 170 -17.18 -8.69 20.19
N ARG A 171 -16.52 -8.56 19.04
CA ARG A 171 -16.73 -7.45 18.10
C ARG A 171 -18.18 -7.38 17.65
N ASP A 172 -18.73 -8.48 17.16
CA ASP A 172 -20.04 -8.52 16.53
C ASP A 172 -21.13 -8.17 17.55
N ILE A 173 -21.01 -8.64 18.79
CA ILE A 173 -21.91 -8.27 19.90
C ILE A 173 -21.86 -6.77 20.21
N ILE A 174 -20.66 -6.17 20.23
CA ILE A 174 -20.52 -4.73 20.47
C ILE A 174 -21.14 -3.93 19.31
N ILE A 175 -20.93 -4.37 18.06
CA ILE A 175 -21.54 -3.76 16.88
C ILE A 175 -23.06 -3.79 16.97
N ASP A 176 -23.63 -4.95 17.32
CA ASP A 176 -25.08 -5.12 17.44
C ASP A 176 -25.63 -4.24 18.57
N ALA A 177 -24.94 -4.16 19.71
CA ALA A 177 -25.31 -3.26 20.81
C ALA A 177 -25.36 -1.78 20.40
N PHE A 178 -24.41 -1.30 19.59
CA PHE A 178 -24.45 0.08 19.06
C PHE A 178 -25.60 0.29 18.08
N LYS A 179 -25.82 -0.66 17.15
CA LYS A 179 -26.90 -0.59 16.15
C LYS A 179 -28.29 -0.59 16.78
N GLU A 180 -28.48 -1.39 17.82
CA GLU A 180 -29.74 -1.51 18.56
C GLU A 180 -29.92 -0.40 19.60
N LYS A 181 -28.89 0.43 19.82
CA LYS A 181 -28.82 1.49 20.85
C LYS A 181 -28.94 0.96 22.27
N GLU A 182 -28.46 -0.27 22.47
CA GLU A 182 -28.40 -0.96 23.77
C GLU A 182 -26.96 -0.99 24.34
N ALA A 183 -25.99 -0.37 23.65
CA ALA A 183 -24.64 -0.22 24.16
C ALA A 183 -24.64 0.46 25.54
N SER A 184 -23.88 -0.11 26.48
CA SER A 184 -23.77 0.42 27.85
C SER A 184 -23.20 1.84 27.88
N ASN A 185 -23.40 2.55 28.99
CA ASN A 185 -22.79 3.86 29.20
C ASN A 185 -21.26 3.79 29.11
N ASN A 186 -20.66 2.71 29.61
CA ASN A 186 -19.22 2.49 29.55
C ASN A 186 -18.70 2.37 28.10
N LEU A 187 -19.37 1.57 27.25
CA LEU A 187 -19.01 1.46 25.84
C LEU A 187 -19.16 2.78 25.09
N ASN A 188 -20.24 3.52 25.36
CA ASN A 188 -20.47 4.84 24.76
C ASN A 188 -19.39 5.85 25.17
N ASP A 189 -19.02 5.89 26.46
CA ASP A 189 -17.98 6.77 26.98
C ASP A 189 -16.60 6.42 26.39
N LEU A 190 -16.26 5.13 26.34
CA LEU A 190 -15.02 4.66 25.72
C LEU A 190 -14.96 5.04 24.24
N TYR A 191 -16.03 4.80 23.48
CA TYR A 191 -16.10 5.18 22.08
C TYR A 191 -15.91 6.70 21.88
N ALA A 192 -16.61 7.51 22.67
CA ALA A 192 -16.50 8.97 22.62
C ALA A 192 -15.08 9.45 22.93
N VAL A 193 -14.42 8.85 23.93
CA VAL A 193 -13.04 9.16 24.31
C VAL A 193 -12.07 8.81 23.18
N PHE A 194 -12.12 7.58 22.63
CA PHE A 194 -11.22 7.17 21.54
C PHE A 194 -11.41 8.04 20.30
N LYS A 195 -12.66 8.35 19.95
CA LYS A 195 -12.98 9.21 18.82
C LYS A 195 -12.42 10.63 19.01
N THR A 196 -12.64 11.21 20.17
CA THR A 196 -12.22 12.60 20.44
C THR A 196 -10.71 12.72 20.66
N LEU A 197 -10.10 11.76 21.37
CA LEU A 197 -8.71 11.86 21.82
C LEU A 197 -7.69 11.12 20.93
N LEU A 198 -8.08 10.19 20.07
CA LEU A 198 -7.13 9.47 19.20
C LEU A 198 -7.54 9.52 17.73
N ILE A 199 -8.75 9.09 17.37
CA ILE A 199 -9.16 8.87 15.97
C ILE A 199 -10.49 9.60 15.68
N PRO A 200 -10.46 10.87 15.22
CA PRO A 200 -11.68 11.67 14.99
C PRO A 200 -12.72 11.03 14.07
N ASP A 201 -12.26 10.30 13.04
CA ASP A 201 -13.12 9.63 12.06
C ASP A 201 -13.50 8.19 12.46
N LEU A 202 -13.30 7.81 13.73
CA LEU A 202 -13.63 6.47 14.23
C LEU A 202 -15.14 6.21 14.12
N THR A 203 -15.48 5.09 13.46
CA THR A 203 -16.82 4.54 13.37
C THR A 203 -17.09 3.57 14.53
N GLU A 204 -18.35 3.29 14.81
CA GLU A 204 -18.76 2.30 15.82
C GLU A 204 -18.19 0.91 15.50
N ASP A 205 -18.32 0.46 14.25
CA ASP A 205 -17.70 -0.79 13.77
C ASP A 205 -16.17 -0.79 13.96
N GLY A 206 -15.52 0.34 13.66
CA GLY A 206 -14.07 0.49 13.85
C GLY A 206 -13.65 0.46 15.31
N PHE A 207 -14.48 1.02 16.20
CA PHE A 207 -14.27 0.97 17.64
C PHE A 207 -14.44 -0.44 18.20
N ALA A 208 -15.54 -1.12 17.86
CA ALA A 208 -15.81 -2.49 18.29
C ALA A 208 -14.67 -3.44 17.89
N ASP A 209 -14.16 -3.28 16.67
CA ASP A 209 -13.05 -4.04 16.16
C ASP A 209 -11.73 -3.79 16.92
N MET A 210 -11.38 -2.52 17.14
CA MET A 210 -10.21 -2.14 17.93
C MET A 210 -10.30 -2.65 19.37
N PHE A 211 -11.49 -2.57 19.97
CA PHE A 211 -11.75 -3.01 21.34
C PHE A 211 -11.58 -4.52 21.48
N ALA A 212 -12.18 -5.32 20.59
CA ALA A 212 -12.08 -6.77 20.60
C ALA A 212 -10.63 -7.26 20.43
N GLN A 213 -9.86 -6.64 19.51
CA GLN A 213 -8.43 -6.95 19.35
C GLN A 213 -7.63 -6.61 20.61
N THR A 214 -7.92 -5.48 21.25
CA THR A 214 -7.24 -5.07 22.48
C THR A 214 -7.48 -6.06 23.62
N ILE A 215 -8.71 -6.57 23.76
CA ILE A 215 -9.01 -7.63 24.73
C ILE A 215 -8.23 -8.91 24.42
N ALA A 216 -8.26 -9.37 23.17
CA ALA A 216 -7.57 -10.58 22.75
C ALA A 216 -6.08 -10.55 23.09
N TYR A 217 -5.41 -9.45 22.75
CA TYR A 217 -3.98 -9.31 22.93
C TYR A 217 -3.57 -8.97 24.36
N GLY A 218 -4.38 -8.19 25.08
CA GLY A 218 -4.07 -7.92 26.47
C GLY A 218 -4.23 -9.14 27.36
N LEU A 219 -5.22 -10.01 27.10
CA LEU A 219 -5.34 -11.30 27.77
C LEU A 219 -4.17 -12.23 27.42
N PHE A 220 -3.75 -12.28 26.16
CA PHE A 220 -2.56 -13.04 25.77
C PHE A 220 -1.29 -12.54 26.47
N ALA A 221 -1.05 -11.23 26.47
CA ALA A 221 0.07 -10.61 27.16
C ALA A 221 0.05 -10.84 28.68
N ALA A 222 -1.14 -10.85 29.30
CA ALA A 222 -1.30 -11.18 30.71
C ALA A 222 -1.02 -12.65 31.00
N ARG A 223 -1.62 -13.57 30.23
CA ARG A 223 -1.42 -15.02 30.36
C ARG A 223 0.05 -15.38 30.26
N TYR A 224 0.77 -14.69 29.38
CA TYR A 224 2.19 -14.86 29.19
C TYR A 224 3.00 -14.55 30.47
N ASN A 225 2.62 -13.52 31.22
CA ASN A 225 3.31 -13.13 32.45
C ASN A 225 2.84 -13.88 33.70
N HIS A 226 1.75 -14.64 33.59
CA HIS A 226 1.16 -15.40 34.69
C HIS A 226 2.11 -16.51 35.17
N LYS A 227 2.66 -16.35 36.38
CA LYS A 227 3.60 -17.30 37.02
C LYS A 227 2.95 -18.16 38.12
N GLY A 228 1.63 -18.11 38.28
CA GLY A 228 0.90 -18.80 39.35
C GLY A 228 0.47 -20.22 39.00
N ASN A 229 0.37 -21.09 40.02
CA ASN A 229 -0.19 -22.44 39.89
C ASN A 229 -1.73 -22.47 39.73
N LYS A 230 -2.39 -21.31 39.85
CA LYS A 230 -3.83 -21.18 39.64
C LYS A 230 -4.13 -21.02 38.14
N PRO A 231 -5.25 -21.55 37.64
CA PRO A 231 -5.68 -21.29 36.26
C PRO A 231 -5.79 -19.78 36.01
N PHE A 232 -5.35 -19.32 34.85
CA PHE A 232 -5.44 -17.93 34.44
C PHE A 232 -6.90 -17.52 34.20
N THR A 233 -7.32 -16.38 34.73
CA THR A 233 -8.68 -15.82 34.56
C THR A 233 -8.62 -14.38 34.06
N ARG A 234 -9.76 -13.83 33.58
CA ARG A 234 -9.80 -12.39 33.21
C ARG A 234 -9.45 -11.48 34.39
N SER A 235 -9.80 -11.87 35.62
CA SER A 235 -9.56 -11.06 36.82
C SER A 235 -8.07 -10.93 37.15
N ASP A 236 -7.24 -11.86 36.66
CA ASP A 236 -5.79 -11.81 36.78
C ASP A 236 -5.17 -10.82 35.78
N ALA A 237 -5.85 -10.55 34.66
CA ALA A 237 -5.26 -9.82 33.52
C ALA A 237 -4.69 -8.45 33.91
N ALA A 238 -5.45 -7.63 34.63
CA ALA A 238 -5.00 -6.29 35.05
C ALA A 238 -3.75 -6.32 35.98
N LYS A 239 -3.57 -7.42 36.74
CA LYS A 239 -2.44 -7.62 37.66
C LYS A 239 -1.22 -8.18 36.93
N GLU A 240 -1.44 -9.12 36.02
CA GLU A 240 -0.39 -9.85 35.32
C GLU A 240 0.14 -9.12 34.07
N ILE A 241 -0.59 -8.16 33.50
CA ILE A 241 -0.02 -7.27 32.47
C ILE A 241 1.20 -6.53 33.06
N PRO A 242 2.35 -6.48 32.35
CA PRO A 242 3.56 -5.85 32.85
C PRO A 242 3.35 -4.39 33.25
N ARG A 243 3.99 -3.97 34.34
CA ARG A 243 3.97 -2.57 34.79
C ARG A 243 4.55 -1.59 33.76
N THR A 244 5.37 -2.10 32.85
CA THR A 244 5.94 -1.36 31.73
C THR A 244 4.90 -0.84 30.75
N ASN A 245 3.68 -1.41 30.73
CA ASN A 245 2.56 -0.96 29.93
C ASN A 245 1.40 -0.41 30.82
N PRO A 246 1.55 0.83 31.33
CA PRO A 246 0.57 1.40 32.27
C PRO A 246 -0.80 1.60 31.64
N PHE A 247 -0.87 1.99 30.35
CA PHE A 247 -2.13 2.14 29.62
C PHE A 247 -2.92 0.83 29.59
N LEU A 248 -2.31 -0.28 29.16
CA LEU A 248 -3.02 -1.55 29.02
C LEU A 248 -3.46 -2.11 30.39
N ARG A 249 -2.65 -1.94 31.44
CA ARG A 249 -3.08 -2.29 32.81
C ARG A 249 -4.29 -1.50 33.26
N ARG A 250 -4.29 -0.19 32.99
CA ARG A 250 -5.41 0.71 33.34
C ARG A 250 -6.65 0.40 32.50
N PHE A 251 -6.48 0.12 31.21
CA PHE A 251 -7.54 -0.36 30.33
C PHE A 251 -8.19 -1.62 30.90
N PHE A 252 -7.40 -2.67 31.16
CA PHE A 252 -7.91 -3.90 31.75
C PHE A 252 -8.48 -3.71 33.15
N SER A 253 -7.98 -2.76 33.94
CA SER A 253 -8.58 -2.43 35.24
C SER A 253 -9.97 -1.80 35.08
N ALA A 254 -10.15 -0.92 34.08
CA ALA A 254 -11.44 -0.30 33.77
C ALA A 254 -12.43 -1.30 33.14
N ILE A 255 -11.94 -2.30 32.40
CA ILE A 255 -12.78 -3.29 31.71
C ILE A 255 -12.81 -4.68 32.38
N SER A 256 -12.25 -4.86 33.58
CA SER A 256 -12.31 -6.14 34.34
C SER A 256 -12.95 -5.96 35.72
N GLY A 257 -13.61 -4.82 35.95
CA GLY A 257 -14.38 -4.54 37.16
C GLY A 257 -15.76 -5.22 37.17
N PRO A 258 -16.51 -5.12 38.29
CA PRO A 258 -17.85 -5.72 38.43
C PRO A 258 -18.83 -5.23 37.36
N ASP A 259 -18.66 -3.99 36.90
CA ASP A 259 -19.53 -3.37 35.89
C ASP A 259 -19.48 -4.08 34.52
N LEU A 260 -18.49 -4.94 34.27
CA LEU A 260 -18.43 -5.74 33.05
C LEU A 260 -19.26 -7.03 33.12
N ASP A 261 -19.64 -7.47 34.32
CA ASP A 261 -20.43 -8.70 34.49
C ASP A 261 -21.83 -8.56 33.87
N ASP A 262 -22.26 -7.32 33.67
CA ASP A 262 -23.52 -6.94 33.03
C ASP A 262 -23.42 -6.83 31.50
N GLU A 263 -22.22 -6.94 30.91
CA GLU A 263 -22.02 -6.80 29.46
C GLU A 263 -22.25 -8.14 28.71
N PRO A 264 -22.99 -8.13 27.58
CA PRO A 264 -23.37 -9.36 26.88
C PRO A 264 -22.19 -10.14 26.27
N PHE A 265 -21.04 -9.48 26.07
CA PHE A 265 -19.85 -10.12 25.51
C PHE A 265 -18.91 -10.72 26.58
N VAL A 266 -19.17 -10.53 27.88
CA VAL A 266 -18.26 -10.95 28.97
C VAL A 266 -17.98 -12.46 28.97
N GLY A 267 -18.99 -13.28 28.64
CA GLY A 267 -18.83 -14.73 28.53
C GLY A 267 -17.79 -15.14 27.50
N PHE A 268 -17.68 -14.41 26.38
CA PHE A 268 -16.66 -14.68 25.36
C PHE A 268 -15.26 -14.22 25.79
N VAL A 269 -15.18 -13.21 26.64
CA VAL A 269 -13.90 -12.78 27.27
C VAL A 269 -13.43 -13.86 28.26
N ASP A 270 -14.34 -14.43 29.04
CA ASP A 270 -14.05 -15.54 29.95
C ASP A 270 -13.66 -16.82 29.18
N GLU A 271 -14.35 -17.16 28.10
CA GLU A 271 -13.96 -18.25 27.19
C GLU A 271 -12.55 -18.03 26.61
N LEU A 272 -12.23 -16.79 26.24
CA LEU A 272 -10.91 -16.45 25.72
C LEU A 272 -9.81 -16.60 26.78
N ALA A 273 -10.07 -16.17 28.02
CA ALA A 273 -9.17 -16.38 29.15
C ALA A 273 -8.98 -17.87 29.45
N GLN A 274 -10.04 -18.68 29.35
CA GLN A 274 -9.95 -20.14 29.50
C GLN A 274 -9.11 -20.78 28.39
N VAL A 275 -9.34 -20.41 27.12
CA VAL A 275 -8.50 -20.89 25.99
C VAL A 275 -7.02 -20.64 26.29
N LEU A 276 -6.69 -19.44 26.77
CA LEU A 276 -5.34 -19.07 27.18
C LEU A 276 -4.84 -19.86 28.40
N ALA A 277 -5.69 -20.14 29.39
CA ALA A 277 -5.34 -20.95 30.55
C ALA A 277 -4.98 -22.39 30.18
N PHE A 278 -5.68 -22.99 29.21
CA PHE A 278 -5.44 -24.35 28.71
C PHE A 278 -4.39 -24.43 27.58
N THR A 279 -3.72 -23.32 27.29
CA THR A 279 -2.61 -23.27 26.34
C THR A 279 -1.30 -23.62 27.04
N ASP A 280 -0.53 -24.53 26.42
CA ASP A 280 0.88 -24.73 26.74
C ASP A 280 1.70 -23.58 26.16
N MET A 281 1.85 -22.52 26.96
CA MET A 281 2.58 -21.32 26.55
C MET A 281 4.05 -21.64 26.24
N GLU A 282 4.69 -22.59 26.92
CA GLU A 282 6.08 -22.95 26.60
C GLU A 282 6.18 -23.60 25.23
N ALA A 283 5.26 -24.52 24.88
CA ALA A 283 5.23 -25.14 23.55
C ALA A 283 4.94 -24.13 22.43
N VAL A 284 3.95 -23.25 22.64
CA VAL A 284 3.62 -22.16 21.70
C VAL A 284 4.82 -21.21 21.53
N LEU A 285 5.50 -20.86 22.62
CA LEU A 285 6.69 -20.01 22.60
C LEU A 285 7.97 -20.72 22.10
N ALA A 286 8.01 -22.06 22.12
CA ALA A 286 9.15 -22.82 21.61
C ALA A 286 9.13 -22.92 20.08
N ASP A 287 7.94 -23.03 19.48
CA ASP A 287 7.79 -23.01 18.00
C ASP A 287 8.06 -21.62 17.44
N PHE A 288 7.86 -20.57 18.27
CA PHE A 288 8.29 -19.22 17.94
C PHE A 288 9.79 -19.17 17.60
N GLY A 289 10.69 -19.86 18.30
CA GLY A 289 12.12 -19.82 17.99
C GLY A 289 12.59 -20.69 16.79
N LYS A 290 11.72 -21.49 16.15
CA LYS A 290 12.16 -22.60 15.26
C LYS A 290 11.79 -22.48 13.79
N ARG A 291 10.87 -21.60 13.40
CA ARG A 291 10.47 -21.44 11.99
C ARG A 291 11.11 -20.20 11.39
N THR A 292 12.03 -20.46 10.45
CA THR A 292 12.79 -19.49 9.64
C THR A 292 13.54 -18.43 10.45
N ARG A 293 14.88 -18.51 10.46
CA ARG A 293 15.83 -17.58 11.12
C ARG A 293 15.73 -16.10 10.69
N GLN A 294 14.63 -15.65 10.09
CA GLN A 294 14.41 -14.32 9.52
C GLN A 294 13.07 -13.68 9.92
N GLU A 295 12.17 -14.37 10.62
CA GLU A 295 10.89 -13.78 11.06
C GLU A 295 10.82 -13.68 12.58
N ASP A 296 10.46 -12.49 13.07
CA ASP A 296 10.18 -12.28 14.48
C ASP A 296 8.96 -13.11 14.89
N PRO A 297 9.09 -14.01 15.86
CA PRO A 297 8.03 -14.99 16.11
C PRO A 297 6.75 -14.42 16.72
N ILE A 298 6.87 -13.33 17.50
CA ILE A 298 5.73 -12.62 18.08
C ILE A 298 5.00 -11.89 16.97
N VAL A 299 5.75 -11.29 16.05
CA VAL A 299 5.18 -10.67 14.84
C VAL A 299 4.48 -11.72 13.98
N HIS A 300 5.09 -12.89 13.76
CA HIS A 300 4.49 -13.98 12.99
C HIS A 300 3.20 -14.52 13.65
N PHE A 301 3.15 -14.61 14.99
CA PHE A 301 1.92 -14.94 15.70
C PHE A 301 0.83 -13.89 15.49
N TYR A 302 1.20 -12.62 15.64
CA TYR A 302 0.31 -11.48 15.46
C TYR A 302 -0.21 -11.42 14.02
N GLU A 303 0.64 -11.71 13.03
CA GLU A 303 0.25 -11.90 11.62
C GLU A 303 -0.72 -13.06 11.43
N THR A 304 -0.42 -14.21 12.04
CA THR A 304 -1.27 -15.39 11.95
C THR A 304 -2.65 -15.07 12.53
N PHE A 305 -2.72 -14.44 13.71
CA PHE A 305 -4.00 -13.99 14.28
C PHE A 305 -4.71 -13.01 13.35
N LEU A 306 -4.04 -11.96 12.86
CA LEU A 306 -4.68 -10.95 12.00
C LEU A 306 -5.20 -11.58 10.70
N SER A 307 -4.47 -12.55 10.14
CA SER A 307 -4.91 -13.31 8.97
C SER A 307 -6.15 -14.15 9.22
N GLN A 308 -6.30 -14.70 10.44
CA GLN A 308 -7.48 -15.46 10.84
C GLN A 308 -8.64 -14.55 11.27
N TYR A 309 -8.32 -13.36 11.78
CA TYR A 309 -9.28 -12.36 12.23
C TYR A 309 -9.85 -11.60 11.03
N ASP A 310 -9.10 -10.72 10.37
CA ASP A 310 -9.61 -10.06 9.16
C ASP A 310 -8.50 -9.77 8.12
N PRO A 311 -8.42 -10.59 7.04
CA PRO A 311 -7.49 -10.39 5.94
C PRO A 311 -7.64 -9.03 5.22
N LYS A 312 -8.87 -8.47 5.17
CA LYS A 312 -9.13 -7.19 4.50
C LYS A 312 -8.73 -6.02 5.37
N LEU A 313 -8.87 -6.16 6.68
CA LEU A 313 -8.46 -5.14 7.65
C LEU A 313 -6.94 -4.92 7.65
N ARG A 314 -6.17 -5.99 7.37
CA ARG A 314 -4.71 -5.92 7.10
C ARG A 314 -4.38 -4.97 5.96
N GLU A 315 -5.06 -5.11 4.81
CA GLU A 315 -4.86 -4.25 3.64
C GLU A 315 -5.40 -2.83 3.86
N MET A 316 -6.56 -2.70 4.52
CA MET A 316 -7.21 -1.40 4.76
C MET A 316 -6.48 -0.52 5.78
N ARG A 317 -5.86 -1.11 6.81
CA ARG A 317 -5.12 -0.34 7.83
C ARG A 317 -3.68 -0.01 7.40
N GLY A 318 -3.19 -0.58 6.28
CA GLY A 318 -1.85 -0.29 5.76
C GLY A 318 -0.71 -0.68 6.71
N VAL A 319 -0.98 -1.57 7.68
CA VAL A 319 0.00 -2.02 8.68
C VAL A 319 0.79 -3.18 8.07
N TYR A 320 1.83 -2.85 7.32
CA TYR A 320 2.82 -3.83 6.84
C TYR A 320 3.98 -3.85 7.81
N TYR A 321 4.36 -5.04 8.29
CA TYR A 321 5.58 -5.18 9.08
C TYR A 321 6.77 -4.80 8.22
N THR A 322 7.69 -4.07 8.83
CA THR A 322 8.93 -3.69 8.16
C THR A 322 9.86 -4.91 8.16
N PRO A 323 10.28 -5.40 6.97
CA PRO A 323 11.18 -6.55 6.90
C PRO A 323 12.47 -6.32 7.67
N GLU A 324 12.94 -7.32 8.40
CA GLU A 324 14.17 -7.21 9.22
C GLU A 324 15.38 -6.72 8.41
N PRO A 325 15.65 -7.20 7.17
CA PRO A 325 16.80 -6.73 6.39
C PRO A 325 16.79 -5.22 6.14
N VAL A 326 15.61 -4.64 5.88
CA VAL A 326 15.44 -3.19 5.67
C VAL A 326 15.74 -2.43 6.96
N VAL A 327 15.17 -2.89 8.09
CA VAL A 327 15.39 -2.28 9.41
C VAL A 327 16.86 -2.36 9.81
N SER A 328 17.48 -3.52 9.62
CA SER A 328 18.88 -3.78 9.97
C SER A 328 19.83 -2.90 9.17
N TYR A 329 19.62 -2.75 7.87
CA TYR A 329 20.38 -1.83 7.02
C TYR A 329 20.34 -0.39 7.57
N ILE A 330 19.15 0.10 7.92
CA ILE A 330 18.96 1.45 8.47
C ILE A 330 19.68 1.62 9.81
N VAL A 331 19.49 0.68 10.75
CA VAL A 331 20.08 0.75 12.10
C VAL A 331 21.60 0.75 12.03
N ARG A 332 22.21 -0.15 11.26
CA ARG A 332 23.68 -0.18 11.08
C ARG A 332 24.21 1.09 10.41
N SER A 333 23.49 1.61 9.42
CA SER A 333 23.85 2.86 8.74
C SER A 333 23.81 4.08 9.68
N VAL A 334 22.77 4.18 10.52
CA VAL A 334 22.65 5.25 11.53
C VAL A 334 23.77 5.13 12.57
N ASP A 335 24.04 3.92 13.06
CA ASP A 335 25.10 3.65 14.03
C ASP A 335 26.48 4.07 13.49
N TYR A 336 26.79 3.73 12.23
CA TYR A 336 27.99 4.21 11.55
C TYR A 336 28.06 5.74 11.48
N LEU A 337 26.99 6.40 11.04
CA LEU A 337 26.96 7.86 10.91
C LEU A 337 27.16 8.56 12.26
N LEU A 338 26.62 8.02 13.35
CA LEU A 338 26.85 8.54 14.71
C LEU A 338 28.33 8.52 15.08
N ARG A 339 29.02 7.41 14.80
CA ARG A 339 30.47 7.28 15.05
C ARG A 339 31.29 8.26 14.21
N GLU A 340 30.97 8.35 12.93
CA GLU A 340 31.80 9.08 11.97
C GLU A 340 31.55 10.60 11.96
N HIS A 341 30.32 11.05 12.23
CA HIS A 341 29.94 12.46 12.01
C HIS A 341 29.48 13.22 13.25
N PHE A 342 29.28 12.54 14.38
CA PHE A 342 28.69 13.15 15.58
C PHE A 342 29.52 12.96 16.86
N ASP A 343 30.79 12.57 16.75
CA ASP A 343 31.68 12.33 17.89
C ASP A 343 31.06 11.36 18.92
N CYS A 344 30.30 10.37 18.45
CA CYS A 344 29.67 9.33 19.25
C CYS A 344 30.39 8.01 18.99
N ALA A 345 31.58 7.81 19.58
CA ALA A 345 32.43 6.64 19.31
C ALA A 345 31.72 5.29 19.53
N ASP A 346 30.83 5.21 20.53
CA ASP A 346 30.02 4.03 20.82
C ASP A 346 28.74 3.95 19.96
N GLY A 347 28.54 4.89 19.03
CA GLY A 347 27.40 4.95 18.12
C GLY A 347 26.07 5.04 18.88
N LEU A 348 25.16 4.10 18.60
CA LEU A 348 23.87 4.00 19.28
C LEU A 348 24.00 3.71 20.79
N ALA A 349 25.14 3.15 21.23
CA ALA A 349 25.41 2.81 22.62
C ALA A 349 25.98 3.97 23.46
N ASP A 350 26.12 5.17 22.89
CA ASP A 350 26.76 6.33 23.53
C ASP A 350 26.17 6.69 24.90
N THR A 351 26.97 6.80 25.95
CA THR A 351 26.48 7.06 27.32
C THR A 351 26.47 8.54 27.71
N ALA A 352 26.95 9.43 26.84
CA ALA A 352 27.03 10.85 27.12
C ALA A 352 25.64 11.47 27.33
N THR A 353 25.59 12.56 28.11
CA THR A 353 24.35 13.32 28.37
C THR A 353 24.50 14.78 27.97
N VAL A 354 23.40 15.39 27.55
CA VAL A 354 23.30 16.80 27.14
C VAL A 354 22.25 17.53 27.98
N PRO A 355 22.42 18.84 28.23
CA PRO A 355 21.36 19.64 28.83
C PRO A 355 20.21 19.84 27.83
N TYR A 356 18.98 19.92 28.34
CA TYR A 356 17.81 20.37 27.59
C TYR A 356 16.97 21.32 28.45
N PHE A 357 16.22 22.19 27.76
CA PHE A 357 15.37 23.19 28.36
C PHE A 357 13.91 22.78 28.19
N TYR A 358 13.10 22.96 29.22
CA TYR A 358 11.65 22.77 29.14
C TYR A 358 10.94 23.80 29.99
N THR A 359 9.70 24.09 29.61
CA THR A 359 8.80 24.95 30.35
C THR A 359 7.81 24.09 31.13
N ASP A 360 7.61 24.36 32.41
CA ASP A 360 6.61 23.68 33.23
C ASP A 360 5.19 24.29 33.06
N GLU A 361 4.22 23.75 33.79
CA GLU A 361 2.82 24.24 33.76
C GLU A 361 2.66 25.67 34.30
N ASP A 362 3.63 26.17 35.07
CA ASP A 362 3.68 27.54 35.60
C ASP A 362 4.39 28.52 34.63
N GLU A 363 4.67 28.09 33.39
CA GLU A 363 5.43 28.84 32.39
C GLU A 363 6.88 29.18 32.82
N LYS A 364 7.48 28.41 33.74
CA LYS A 364 8.87 28.59 34.16
C LYS A 364 9.82 27.70 33.37
N GLU A 365 10.94 28.26 32.93
CA GLU A 365 12.02 27.49 32.28
C GLU A 365 12.86 26.72 33.30
N HIS A 366 13.12 25.46 32.99
CA HIS A 366 13.95 24.55 33.76
C HIS A 366 15.02 23.92 32.87
N VAL A 367 16.15 23.54 33.49
CA VAL A 367 17.24 22.83 32.83
C VAL A 367 17.37 21.44 33.42
N ALA A 368 17.34 20.42 32.57
CA ALA A 368 17.56 19.02 32.94
C ALA A 368 18.57 18.36 32.01
N ARG A 369 19.01 17.13 32.32
CA ARG A 369 19.95 16.36 31.50
C ARG A 369 19.25 15.14 30.92
N THR A 370 19.63 14.78 29.70
CA THR A 370 19.10 13.62 28.98
C THR A 370 20.23 12.94 28.19
N PRO A 371 20.14 11.66 27.81
CA PRO A 371 21.11 11.05 26.90
C PRO A 371 21.33 11.89 25.62
N ARG A 372 22.57 11.96 25.14
CA ARG A 372 22.93 12.69 23.92
C ARG A 372 22.23 12.08 22.71
N VAL A 373 22.34 10.77 22.55
CA VAL A 373 21.70 10.02 21.47
C VAL A 373 20.29 9.62 21.90
N MET A 374 19.31 10.50 21.68
CA MET A 374 17.89 10.16 21.82
C MET A 374 17.30 9.69 20.49
N ILE A 375 16.55 8.59 20.55
CA ILE A 375 16.04 7.86 19.41
C ILE A 375 14.51 7.85 19.46
N LEU A 376 13.88 8.28 18.37
CA LEU A 376 12.44 8.30 18.22
C LEU A 376 12.02 7.48 17.00
N ASP A 377 11.10 6.55 17.22
CA ASP A 377 10.29 5.96 16.16
C ASP A 377 8.87 6.57 16.19
N PRO A 378 8.56 7.51 15.27
CA PRO A 378 7.30 8.24 15.31
C PRO A 378 6.08 7.44 14.85
N ALA A 379 6.28 6.23 14.29
CA ALA A 379 5.21 5.35 13.83
C ALA A 379 5.65 3.91 14.07
N THR A 380 5.73 3.55 15.35
CA THR A 380 6.52 2.39 15.76
C THR A 380 5.89 1.05 15.43
N GLY A 381 4.57 1.00 15.17
CA GLY A 381 3.87 -0.24 14.88
C GLY A 381 4.05 -1.22 16.03
N THR A 382 4.58 -2.40 15.71
CA THR A 382 4.93 -3.44 16.70
C THR A 382 6.33 -3.29 17.28
N GLY A 383 7.00 -2.15 17.10
CA GLY A 383 8.29 -1.84 17.72
C GLY A 383 9.51 -2.46 17.03
N THR A 384 9.44 -2.82 15.74
CA THR A 384 10.52 -3.53 15.04
C THR A 384 11.83 -2.73 14.95
N PHE A 385 11.76 -1.43 14.70
CA PHE A 385 12.96 -0.59 14.69
C PHE A 385 13.60 -0.47 16.07
N LEU A 386 12.79 -0.21 17.11
CA LEU A 386 13.29 -0.15 18.49
C LEU A 386 13.89 -1.50 18.92
N TYR A 387 13.26 -2.62 18.55
CA TYR A 387 13.79 -3.96 18.79
C TYR A 387 15.17 -4.12 18.16
N LYS A 388 15.35 -3.72 16.89
CA LYS A 388 16.64 -3.86 16.21
C LYS A 388 17.71 -2.93 16.77
N VAL A 389 17.33 -1.74 17.26
CA VAL A 389 18.25 -0.85 17.99
C VAL A 389 18.74 -1.50 19.28
N ILE A 390 17.84 -2.06 20.09
CA ILE A 390 18.20 -2.78 21.33
C ILE A 390 19.09 -3.98 21.00
N ASP A 391 18.74 -4.74 19.96
CA ASP A 391 19.50 -5.90 19.51
C ASP A 391 20.93 -5.52 19.12
N HIS A 392 21.08 -4.47 18.31
CA HIS A 392 22.38 -3.97 17.86
C HIS A 392 23.25 -3.48 19.02
N ILE A 393 22.67 -2.75 19.98
CA ILE A 393 23.39 -2.32 21.19
C ILE A 393 23.74 -3.52 22.07
N ARG A 394 22.83 -4.48 22.27
CA ARG A 394 23.12 -5.68 23.08
C ARG A 394 24.25 -6.49 22.45
N GLU A 395 24.25 -6.65 21.13
CA GLU A 395 25.28 -7.38 20.40
C GLU A 395 26.66 -6.71 20.55
N SER A 396 26.74 -5.36 20.56
CA SER A 396 28.02 -4.69 20.85
C SER A 396 28.54 -5.02 22.25
N TYR A 397 27.66 -5.09 23.27
CA TYR A 397 28.04 -5.53 24.61
C TYR A 397 28.42 -7.02 24.67
N ARG A 398 27.75 -7.89 23.88
CA ARG A 398 28.06 -9.32 23.77
C ARG A 398 29.46 -9.52 23.21
N GLN A 399 29.81 -8.80 22.14
CA GLN A 399 31.13 -8.85 21.51
C GLN A 399 32.25 -8.38 22.46
N MET A 400 31.96 -7.45 23.37
CA MET A 400 32.90 -6.99 24.40
C MET A 400 32.99 -7.95 25.61
N GLY A 401 32.13 -8.97 25.71
CA GLY A 401 32.07 -9.87 26.87
C GLY A 401 31.50 -9.23 28.15
N ASN A 402 30.76 -8.12 28.02
CA ASN A 402 30.38 -7.24 29.14
C ASN A 402 28.96 -7.50 29.69
N ALA A 403 28.55 -8.76 29.80
CA ALA A 403 27.20 -9.11 30.24
C ALA A 403 26.82 -8.52 31.61
N GLY A 404 27.78 -8.46 32.55
CA GLY A 404 27.57 -7.90 33.89
C GLY A 404 27.20 -6.41 33.91
N MET A 405 27.46 -5.66 32.84
CA MET A 405 27.13 -4.24 32.72
C MET A 405 25.77 -3.99 32.05
N TRP A 406 25.20 -4.99 31.37
CA TRP A 406 24.00 -4.85 30.56
C TRP A 406 22.83 -4.26 31.36
N SER A 407 22.52 -4.84 32.53
CA SER A 407 21.39 -4.38 33.34
C SER A 407 21.60 -2.99 33.96
N GLY A 408 22.85 -2.55 34.14
CA GLY A 408 23.14 -1.16 34.53
C GLY A 408 22.88 -0.21 33.36
N TYR A 409 23.42 -0.56 32.20
CA TYR A 409 23.27 0.20 30.97
C TYR A 409 21.80 0.35 30.54
N VAL A 410 21.02 -0.73 30.59
CA VAL A 410 19.59 -0.70 30.23
C VAL A 410 18.85 0.36 31.06
N ARG A 411 19.07 0.37 32.37
CA ARG A 411 18.40 1.28 33.31
C ARG A 411 18.80 2.73 33.11
N GLU A 412 20.10 2.99 33.05
CA GLU A 412 20.65 4.35 33.15
C GLU A 412 20.75 5.05 31.79
N HIS A 413 20.85 4.27 30.71
CA HIS A 413 21.15 4.79 29.38
C HIS A 413 20.13 4.38 28.32
N LEU A 414 19.69 3.11 28.28
CA LEU A 414 18.81 2.62 27.21
C LEU A 414 17.34 3.06 27.37
N LEU A 415 16.72 2.80 28.52
CA LEU A 415 15.31 3.16 28.73
C LEU A 415 15.04 4.66 28.60
N PRO A 416 15.90 5.57 29.10
CA PRO A 416 15.67 7.02 28.99
C PRO A 416 15.83 7.61 27.58
N ARG A 417 16.32 6.84 26.58
CA ARG A 417 16.60 7.36 25.23
C ARG A 417 15.70 6.82 24.13
N LEU A 418 14.97 5.73 24.37
CA LEU A 418 14.19 5.04 23.35
C LEU A 418 12.73 5.44 23.44
N PHE A 419 12.23 6.07 22.39
CA PHE A 419 10.86 6.53 22.29
C PHE A 419 10.15 5.96 21.06
N GLY A 420 8.90 5.55 21.22
CA GLY A 420 8.05 5.06 20.14
C GLY A 420 6.66 5.65 20.24
N PHE A 421 6.06 6.07 19.13
CA PHE A 421 4.67 6.52 19.09
C PHE A 421 3.84 5.57 18.24
N GLU A 422 2.67 5.21 18.75
CA GLU A 422 1.71 4.38 18.02
C GLU A 422 0.29 4.89 18.26
N LEU A 423 -0.52 4.88 17.20
CA LEU A 423 -1.90 5.33 17.23
C LEU A 423 -2.87 4.18 17.56
N LEU A 424 -2.54 2.97 17.12
CA LEU A 424 -3.38 1.78 17.24
C LEU A 424 -3.06 0.97 18.50
N VAL A 425 -4.09 0.59 19.24
CA VAL A 425 -3.92 -0.05 20.56
C VAL A 425 -3.25 -1.42 20.48
N ALA A 426 -3.61 -2.24 19.49
CA ALA A 426 -3.06 -3.58 19.35
C ALA A 426 -1.55 -3.56 18.98
N PRO A 427 -1.08 -2.85 17.94
CA PRO A 427 0.35 -2.67 17.68
C PRO A 427 1.12 -2.07 18.86
N TYR A 428 0.54 -1.08 19.55
CA TYR A 428 1.12 -0.53 20.77
C TYR A 428 1.35 -1.59 21.86
N ALA A 429 0.36 -2.44 22.13
CA ALA A 429 0.47 -3.52 23.11
C ALA A 429 1.53 -4.56 22.68
N MET A 430 1.61 -4.88 21.39
CA MET A 430 2.61 -5.77 20.82
C MET A 430 4.03 -5.20 20.92
N ALA A 431 4.22 -3.92 20.68
CA ALA A 431 5.51 -3.25 20.84
C ALA A 431 6.02 -3.38 22.29
N HIS A 432 5.15 -3.09 23.28
CA HIS A 432 5.49 -3.27 24.69
C HIS A 432 5.84 -4.72 25.03
N LEU A 433 5.03 -5.69 24.59
CA LEU A 433 5.26 -7.12 24.83
C LEU A 433 6.60 -7.55 24.22
N LYS A 434 6.81 -7.30 22.93
CA LYS A 434 8.00 -7.67 22.18
C LYS A 434 9.29 -7.12 22.80
N LEU A 435 9.34 -5.82 23.10
CA LEU A 435 10.53 -5.21 23.71
C LEU A 435 10.76 -5.72 25.14
N SER A 436 9.68 -5.98 25.91
CA SER A 436 9.83 -6.54 27.26
C SER A 436 10.41 -7.96 27.23
N MET A 437 10.01 -8.79 26.25
CA MET A 437 10.54 -10.14 26.06
C MET A 437 12.01 -10.13 25.62
N GLN A 438 12.37 -9.19 24.75
CA GLN A 438 13.75 -8.98 24.32
C GLN A 438 14.65 -8.59 25.50
N LEU A 439 14.19 -7.64 26.33
CA LEU A 439 14.94 -7.21 27.52
C LEU A 439 15.01 -8.31 28.57
N ALA A 440 14.01 -9.17 28.67
CA ALA A 440 14.06 -10.40 29.47
C ALA A 440 14.96 -11.50 28.85
N ALA A 441 15.65 -11.21 27.74
CA ALA A 441 16.57 -12.08 27.02
C ALA A 441 15.96 -13.38 26.47
N LEU A 442 14.65 -13.40 26.21
CA LEU A 442 13.95 -14.62 25.81
C LEU A 442 14.13 -14.99 24.34
N ASP A 443 14.59 -14.02 23.56
CA ASP A 443 15.08 -14.19 22.20
C ASP A 443 16.47 -14.83 22.13
N LEU A 444 17.15 -15.00 23.29
CA LEU A 444 18.43 -15.69 23.38
C LEU A 444 18.29 -17.17 23.79
N PRO A 445 19.31 -18.02 23.49
CA PRO A 445 19.36 -19.40 23.94
C PRO A 445 19.21 -19.52 25.47
N GLU A 446 18.56 -20.59 25.93
CA GLU A 446 18.21 -20.78 27.35
C GLU A 446 19.41 -20.63 28.30
N ALA A 447 20.59 -21.11 27.89
CA ALA A 447 21.83 -21.01 28.65
C ALA A 447 22.30 -19.56 28.90
N GLU A 448 21.94 -18.61 28.05
CA GLU A 448 22.37 -17.21 28.11
C GLU A 448 21.34 -16.29 28.79
N ARG A 449 20.07 -16.71 28.88
CA ARG A 449 18.94 -15.86 29.33
C ARG A 449 19.21 -15.17 30.66
N LYS A 450 19.61 -15.92 31.70
CA LYS A 450 19.83 -15.38 33.05
C LYS A 450 20.91 -14.29 33.09
N THR A 451 21.89 -14.39 32.20
CA THR A 451 23.05 -13.50 32.14
C THR A 451 22.72 -12.16 31.46
N TRP A 452 21.80 -12.18 30.50
CA TRP A 452 21.42 -11.01 29.70
C TRP A 452 20.03 -10.46 30.03
N ALA A 453 19.28 -11.11 30.93
CA ALA A 453 17.95 -10.69 31.31
C ALA A 453 18.01 -9.40 32.15
N TYR A 454 17.17 -8.44 31.75
CA TYR A 454 16.82 -7.26 32.51
C TYR A 454 15.50 -7.47 33.22
N ASP A 455 15.50 -7.27 34.54
CA ASP A 455 14.28 -7.27 35.34
C ASP A 455 13.88 -5.83 35.68
N PHE A 456 12.66 -5.45 35.30
CA PHE A 456 12.15 -4.09 35.48
C PHE A 456 11.86 -3.82 36.96
N LYS A 457 12.40 -2.71 37.49
CA LYS A 457 12.01 -2.23 38.83
C LYS A 457 10.60 -1.66 38.81
N THR A 458 9.99 -1.52 39.98
CA THR A 458 8.56 -1.18 40.14
C THR A 458 8.07 0.09 39.46
N ASN A 459 8.97 1.02 39.12
CA ASN A 459 8.67 2.34 38.53
C ASN A 459 9.28 2.55 37.13
N GLU A 460 9.83 1.51 36.51
CA GLU A 460 10.44 1.60 35.18
C GLU A 460 9.40 1.29 34.08
N ARG A 461 9.47 1.99 32.94
CA ARG A 461 8.61 1.75 31.76
C ARG A 461 9.40 1.85 30.45
N LEU A 462 8.81 1.31 29.39
CA LEU A 462 9.24 1.58 28.02
C LEU A 462 8.70 2.94 27.56
N GLY A 463 9.49 3.71 26.83
CA GLY A 463 9.12 5.00 26.24
C GLY A 463 8.19 4.90 25.01
N ILE A 464 7.33 3.88 24.95
CA ILE A 464 6.33 3.72 23.89
C ILE A 464 5.02 4.36 24.35
N TYR A 465 4.47 5.29 23.58
CA TYR A 465 3.30 6.09 23.95
C TYR A 465 2.16 5.99 22.91
N MET A 466 0.93 5.98 23.42
CA MET A 466 -0.29 6.01 22.60
C MET A 466 -0.60 7.45 22.15
N THR A 467 -0.32 7.81 20.91
CA THR A 467 -0.55 9.17 20.42
C THR A 467 -0.62 9.25 18.90
N ASN A 468 -1.21 10.35 18.40
CA ASN A 468 -0.99 10.78 17.02
C ASN A 468 0.26 11.68 16.96
N THR A 469 1.28 11.24 16.23
CA THR A 469 2.51 12.00 16.03
C THR A 469 2.27 13.35 15.36
N LEU A 470 1.30 13.42 14.44
CA LEU A 470 1.04 14.60 13.62
C LEU A 470 0.10 15.63 14.30
N ASP A 471 -0.29 15.37 15.56
CA ASP A 471 -1.06 16.30 16.39
C ASP A 471 -0.16 16.97 17.44
N GLU A 472 -0.46 18.23 17.79
CA GLU A 472 0.42 19.09 18.62
C GLU A 472 0.45 18.67 20.10
N ALA A 473 -0.72 18.46 20.73
CA ALA A 473 -1.02 17.80 22.02
C ALA A 473 -2.52 18.01 22.36
N LYS A 474 -3.10 17.26 23.31
CA LYS A 474 -4.52 17.40 23.72
C LYS A 474 -4.66 17.92 25.17
N LYS A 475 -5.72 18.70 25.41
CA LYS A 475 -6.14 19.13 26.76
C LYS A 475 -6.56 17.93 27.62
N GLN A 476 -6.50 18.09 28.93
CA GLN A 476 -6.85 17.08 29.92
C GLN A 476 -8.34 16.70 29.80
N SER A 477 -8.63 15.40 29.67
CA SER A 477 -10.00 14.88 29.69
C SER A 477 -10.58 14.86 31.11
N GLU A 478 -11.85 15.26 31.26
CA GLU A 478 -12.56 15.16 32.54
C GLU A 478 -12.91 13.70 32.89
N VAL A 479 -13.17 12.86 31.88
CA VAL A 479 -13.45 11.41 32.00
C VAL A 479 -12.22 10.64 32.45
N LEU A 480 -12.35 9.77 33.46
CA LEU A 480 -11.25 9.01 34.09
C LEU A 480 -10.43 8.21 33.06
N PHE A 481 -11.09 7.45 32.18
CA PHE A 481 -10.40 6.69 31.13
C PHE A 481 -9.71 7.61 30.11
N GLY A 482 -10.34 8.74 29.76
CA GLY A 482 -9.74 9.75 28.91
C GLY A 482 -8.46 10.37 29.49
N ARG A 483 -8.33 10.45 30.83
CA ARG A 483 -7.08 10.89 31.48
C ARG A 483 -5.91 9.98 31.13
N TYR A 484 -6.12 8.67 31.00
CA TYR A 484 -5.04 7.74 30.67
C TYR A 484 -4.50 7.94 29.25
N ILE A 485 -5.39 8.25 28.30
CA ILE A 485 -5.00 8.59 26.93
C ILE A 485 -4.34 9.97 26.90
N SER A 486 -4.88 10.94 27.65
CA SER A 486 -4.25 12.26 27.81
C SER A 486 -2.84 12.16 28.42
N ASP A 487 -2.63 11.32 29.43
CA ASP A 487 -1.31 11.09 30.05
C ASP A 487 -0.29 10.59 29.02
N GLU A 488 -0.64 9.55 28.24
CA GLU A 488 0.23 9.01 27.18
C GLU A 488 0.53 10.07 26.10
N ALA A 489 -0.47 10.84 25.68
CA ALA A 489 -0.30 11.92 24.71
C ALA A 489 0.57 13.08 25.24
N ASN A 490 0.47 13.40 26.53
CA ASN A 490 1.24 14.46 27.19
C ASN A 490 2.71 14.08 27.35
N GLU A 491 3.00 12.82 27.72
CA GLU A 491 4.39 12.34 27.74
C GLU A 491 4.99 12.32 26.32
N ALA A 492 4.22 11.89 25.32
CA ALA A 492 4.67 11.99 23.93
C ALA A 492 4.89 13.44 23.49
N ALA A 493 4.09 14.40 23.96
CA ALA A 493 4.29 15.82 23.67
C ALA A 493 5.63 16.34 24.20
N LYS A 494 6.06 15.90 25.40
CA LYS A 494 7.40 16.25 25.94
C LYS A 494 8.51 15.78 25.00
N VAL A 495 8.40 14.56 24.46
CA VAL A 495 9.37 14.01 23.50
C VAL A 495 9.36 14.79 22.18
N LYS A 496 8.17 15.11 21.65
CA LYS A 496 8.02 15.89 20.40
C LYS A 496 8.61 17.29 20.52
N GLN A 497 8.42 17.93 21.66
CA GLN A 497 8.61 19.36 21.82
C GLN A 497 9.89 19.75 22.55
N ASN A 498 10.24 19.05 23.63
CA ASN A 498 11.25 19.52 24.58
C ASN A 498 12.56 18.73 24.47
N TYR A 499 12.48 17.43 24.20
CA TYR A 499 13.67 16.58 24.11
C TYR A 499 14.48 16.86 22.83
N PRO A 500 15.81 17.06 22.91
CA PRO A 500 16.70 17.16 21.75
C PRO A 500 16.88 15.80 21.06
N VAL A 501 15.80 15.30 20.43
CA VAL A 501 15.81 14.04 19.67
C VAL A 501 16.86 14.15 18.55
N MET A 502 17.81 13.22 18.55
CA MET A 502 18.98 13.23 17.65
C MET A 502 18.82 12.24 16.50
N VAL A 503 18.12 11.12 16.72
CA VAL A 503 17.87 10.09 15.71
C VAL A 503 16.37 9.88 15.58
N ILE A 504 15.86 10.00 14.36
CA ILE A 504 14.48 9.64 14.03
C ILE A 504 14.52 8.58 12.94
N LEU A 505 13.98 7.40 13.23
CA LEU A 505 13.97 6.27 12.30
C LEU A 505 12.64 5.55 12.33
N GLY A 506 12.28 4.80 11.29
CA GLY A 506 10.97 4.16 11.22
C GLY A 506 10.45 3.89 9.81
N ASN A 507 9.21 3.39 9.77
CA ASN A 507 8.42 3.18 8.56
C ASN A 507 7.06 3.89 8.71
N PRO A 508 6.95 5.16 8.32
CA PRO A 508 5.70 5.91 8.45
C PRO A 508 4.62 5.40 7.48
N PRO A 509 3.32 5.60 7.77
CA PRO A 509 2.22 5.09 6.93
C PRO A 509 2.13 5.77 5.55
N TYR A 510 1.67 5.02 4.53
CA TYR A 510 1.51 5.51 3.16
C TYR A 510 0.02 5.71 2.82
N SER A 511 -0.47 6.95 2.93
CA SER A 511 -1.88 7.29 2.64
C SER A 511 -2.04 8.64 1.96
N GLY A 512 -2.19 8.61 0.64
CA GLY A 512 -2.49 9.81 -0.16
C GLY A 512 -3.88 10.41 0.06
N HIS A 513 -4.77 9.71 0.79
CA HIS A 513 -6.04 10.22 1.32
C HIS A 513 -5.94 10.30 2.84
N SER A 514 -4.98 11.09 3.30
CA SER A 514 -4.68 11.23 4.72
C SER A 514 -5.87 11.79 5.50
N ALA A 515 -6.20 11.13 6.61
CA ALA A 515 -7.12 11.64 7.64
C ALA A 515 -6.44 12.65 8.57
N ASN A 516 -5.09 12.71 8.59
CA ASN A 516 -4.30 13.58 9.45
C ASN A 516 -4.28 15.03 8.93
N ASN A 517 -5.39 15.74 9.10
CA ASN A 517 -5.57 17.09 8.58
C ASN A 517 -5.54 18.17 9.67
N GLY A 518 -4.87 17.91 10.79
CA GLY A 518 -4.67 18.86 11.87
C GLY A 518 -3.94 20.13 11.41
N ASP A 519 -4.26 21.27 12.04
CA ASP A 519 -3.73 22.58 11.66
C ASP A 519 -2.23 22.71 11.89
N TRP A 520 -1.68 22.05 12.90
CA TRP A 520 -0.24 22.06 13.20
C TRP A 520 0.59 21.46 12.05
N ILE A 521 0.29 20.22 11.65
CA ILE A 521 1.03 19.57 10.56
C ILE A 521 0.83 20.26 9.21
N LYS A 522 -0.38 20.79 8.95
CA LYS A 522 -0.63 21.65 7.78
C LYS A 522 0.24 22.90 7.83
N GLY A 523 0.29 23.58 8.98
CA GLY A 523 1.17 24.72 9.20
C GLY A 523 2.62 24.39 8.87
N LEU A 524 3.15 23.30 9.43
CA LEU A 524 4.53 22.87 9.20
C LEU A 524 4.83 22.58 7.72
N LEU A 525 3.90 21.96 7.00
CA LEU A 525 4.02 21.75 5.55
C LEU A 525 4.07 23.07 4.77
N HIS A 526 3.36 24.09 5.25
CA HIS A 526 3.31 25.44 4.67
C HIS A 526 4.34 26.41 5.29
N GLY A 527 5.37 25.88 5.97
CA GLY A 527 6.47 26.69 6.51
C GLY A 527 6.11 27.52 7.75
N LYS A 528 5.05 27.18 8.47
CA LYS A 528 4.61 27.87 9.69
C LYS A 528 4.63 26.92 10.88
N ASP A 529 5.43 27.25 11.89
CA ASP A 529 5.37 26.58 13.18
C ASP A 529 4.41 27.35 14.10
N SER A 530 3.25 26.78 14.42
CA SER A 530 2.24 27.41 15.29
C SER A 530 2.74 27.63 16.72
N LYS A 531 3.72 26.85 17.18
CA LYS A 531 4.23 26.94 18.54
C LYS A 531 5.21 28.10 18.71
N THR A 532 6.17 28.21 17.79
CA THR A 532 7.20 29.26 17.87
C THR A 532 6.77 30.55 17.16
N GLY A 533 5.82 30.46 16.23
CA GLY A 533 5.48 31.53 15.31
C GLY A 533 6.54 31.77 14.24
N TRP A 534 7.60 30.95 14.19
CA TRP A 534 8.72 31.14 13.29
C TRP A 534 8.49 30.46 11.94
N SER A 535 9.13 30.98 10.90
CA SER A 535 9.14 30.35 9.58
C SER A 535 10.02 29.12 9.61
N THR A 536 9.55 28.04 8.98
CA THR A 536 10.29 26.78 8.83
C THR A 536 10.25 26.31 7.36
N GLY A 537 10.88 25.17 7.04
CA GLY A 537 10.88 24.62 5.68
C GLY A 537 9.45 24.43 5.13
N ASN A 538 9.23 24.81 3.87
CA ASN A 538 7.93 24.80 3.20
C ASN A 538 7.95 23.83 2.01
N TYR A 539 6.97 22.91 1.96
CA TYR A 539 6.87 21.90 0.89
C TYR A 539 6.00 22.37 -0.29
N PHE A 540 5.22 23.42 -0.09
CA PHE A 540 4.33 24.04 -1.08
C PHE A 540 4.93 25.27 -1.77
N GLU A 541 6.22 25.52 -1.52
CA GLU A 541 7.00 26.56 -2.17
C GLU A 541 8.29 25.99 -2.75
N VAL A 542 8.75 26.56 -3.84
CA VAL A 542 10.05 26.27 -4.45
C VAL A 542 10.62 27.58 -5.00
N ASP A 543 11.91 27.81 -4.82
CA ASP A 543 12.57 29.02 -5.35
C ASP A 543 11.94 30.35 -4.92
N GLY A 544 11.29 30.37 -3.74
CA GLY A 544 10.61 31.56 -3.22
C GLY A 544 9.24 31.84 -3.86
N GLN A 545 8.70 30.89 -4.64
CA GLN A 545 7.38 30.98 -5.25
C GLN A 545 6.50 29.82 -4.82
N SER A 546 5.18 30.04 -4.80
CA SER A 546 4.23 28.96 -4.63
C SER A 546 4.36 27.95 -5.77
N LEU A 547 4.22 26.68 -5.42
CA LEU A 547 4.23 25.55 -6.33
C LEU A 547 3.32 25.74 -7.57
N GLY A 548 2.11 26.26 -7.38
CA GLY A 548 1.16 26.50 -8.47
C GLY A 548 0.55 25.22 -9.09
N GLU A 549 0.87 24.03 -8.56
CA GLU A 549 0.22 22.77 -8.94
C GLU A 549 -1.28 22.79 -8.65
N ARG A 550 -2.09 22.44 -9.65
CA ARG A 550 -3.55 22.31 -9.50
C ARG A 550 -3.99 21.18 -8.57
N ASN A 551 -3.12 20.21 -8.26
CA ASN A 551 -3.44 19.08 -7.39
C ASN A 551 -2.21 18.61 -6.57
N PRO A 552 -1.87 19.29 -5.47
CA PRO A 552 -0.76 18.91 -4.60
C PRO A 552 -1.13 17.76 -3.63
N LYS A 553 -2.12 16.91 -3.98
CA LYS A 553 -2.62 15.83 -3.12
C LYS A 553 -1.50 14.96 -2.55
N TRP A 554 -0.50 14.61 -3.37
CA TRP A 554 0.59 13.73 -2.93
C TRP A 554 1.52 14.35 -1.88
N LEU A 555 1.57 15.69 -1.76
CA LEU A 555 2.28 16.36 -0.66
C LEU A 555 1.53 16.24 0.67
N ASN A 556 0.26 15.86 0.64
CA ASN A 556 -0.55 15.60 1.84
C ASN A 556 -0.56 14.11 2.23
N ASP A 557 0.25 13.28 1.57
CA ASP A 557 0.42 11.88 1.97
C ASP A 557 1.03 11.80 3.38
N ASP A 558 0.64 10.81 4.16
CA ASP A 558 1.09 10.69 5.56
C ASP A 558 2.62 10.54 5.66
N TYR A 559 3.28 9.74 4.82
CA TYR A 559 4.75 9.60 4.88
C TYR A 559 5.47 10.95 4.67
N VAL A 560 4.89 11.86 3.88
CA VAL A 560 5.41 13.21 3.65
C VAL A 560 5.28 14.06 4.91
N LYS A 561 4.14 13.95 5.61
CA LYS A 561 3.89 14.62 6.88
C LYS A 561 4.85 14.11 7.97
N PHE A 562 5.11 12.81 8.01
CA PHE A 562 6.09 12.22 8.93
C PHE A 562 7.52 12.68 8.62
N ILE A 563 7.93 12.73 7.33
CA ILE A 563 9.21 13.32 6.95
C ILE A 563 9.28 14.80 7.37
N ARG A 564 8.18 15.56 7.17
CA ARG A 564 8.13 16.97 7.57
C ARG A 564 8.27 17.16 9.08
N PHE A 565 7.53 16.38 9.87
CA PHE A 565 7.64 16.37 11.34
C PHE A 565 9.08 16.03 11.77
N ALA A 566 9.66 14.97 11.20
CA ALA A 566 11.01 14.54 11.54
C ALA A 566 12.07 15.59 11.16
N GLN A 567 11.96 16.18 9.97
CA GLN A 567 12.80 17.31 9.54
C GLN A 567 12.69 18.47 10.54
N TRP A 568 11.46 18.86 10.92
CA TRP A 568 11.25 19.94 11.91
C TRP A 568 11.88 19.60 13.27
N ARG A 569 11.68 18.38 13.78
CA ARG A 569 12.25 17.96 15.07
C ARG A 569 13.78 17.97 15.06
N ILE A 570 14.42 17.50 13.98
CA ILE A 570 15.88 17.57 13.81
C ILE A 570 16.36 19.03 13.67
N GLU A 571 15.60 19.90 12.99
CA GLU A 571 15.89 21.34 12.93
C GLU A 571 15.88 21.98 14.32
N GLN A 572 14.90 21.64 15.17
CA GLN A 572 14.83 22.12 16.55
C GLN A 572 16.00 21.62 17.41
N THR A 573 16.48 20.39 17.18
CA THR A 573 17.71 19.88 17.83
C THR A 573 18.99 20.53 17.27
N GLY A 574 18.92 21.08 16.05
CA GLY A 574 20.03 21.72 15.34
C GLY A 574 20.98 20.74 14.64
N HIS A 575 20.94 19.45 14.98
CA HIS A 575 21.73 18.39 14.37
C HIS A 575 21.07 17.03 14.62
N GLY A 576 21.41 16.02 13.82
CA GLY A 576 20.91 14.67 13.97
C GLY A 576 20.71 13.93 12.65
N ILE A 577 20.04 12.78 12.71
CA ILE A 577 19.83 11.86 11.59
C ILE A 577 18.34 11.53 11.49
N LEU A 578 17.79 11.66 10.28
CA LEU A 578 16.48 11.14 9.91
C LEU A 578 16.68 9.95 8.96
N ALA A 579 16.12 8.78 9.27
CA ALA A 579 16.26 7.58 8.44
C ALA A 579 14.94 6.81 8.30
N PHE A 580 14.28 6.91 7.17
CA PHE A 580 13.00 6.22 6.93
C PHE A 580 13.04 5.32 5.69
N VAL A 581 12.23 4.27 5.74
CA VAL A 581 11.76 3.56 4.54
C VAL A 581 10.39 4.13 4.15
N THR A 582 10.26 4.66 2.94
CA THR A 582 9.03 5.34 2.48
C THR A 582 8.71 5.04 1.02
N ASN A 583 7.49 5.37 0.59
CA ASN A 583 7.14 5.39 -0.83
C ASN A 583 8.14 6.26 -1.61
N HIS A 584 8.76 5.71 -2.66
CA HIS A 584 9.80 6.39 -3.42
C HIS A 584 9.29 7.52 -4.33
N GLY A 585 7.98 7.79 -4.38
CA GLY A 585 7.41 8.77 -5.31
C GLY A 585 7.96 10.19 -5.18
N TYR A 586 8.49 10.58 -4.01
CA TYR A 586 9.08 11.91 -3.83
C TYR A 586 10.44 12.09 -4.52
N ILE A 587 11.09 11.03 -5.00
CA ILE A 587 12.43 11.14 -5.62
C ILE A 587 12.37 11.78 -7.01
N ASP A 588 11.33 11.46 -7.80
CA ASP A 588 11.23 11.81 -9.23
C ASP A 588 9.98 12.66 -9.56
N ASN A 589 8.93 12.62 -8.74
CA ASN A 589 7.67 13.26 -9.08
C ASN A 589 7.78 14.81 -9.06
N PRO A 590 7.36 15.51 -10.13
CA PRO A 590 7.40 16.97 -10.23
C PRO A 590 6.72 17.74 -9.09
N THR A 591 5.66 17.18 -8.48
CA THR A 591 4.90 17.85 -7.40
C THR A 591 5.68 17.96 -6.10
N PHE A 592 6.78 17.22 -5.96
CA PHE A 592 7.60 17.16 -4.74
C PHE A 592 8.82 18.09 -4.78
N ARG A 593 8.94 18.96 -5.80
CA ARG A 593 10.11 19.85 -5.95
C ARG A 593 10.33 20.79 -4.76
N GLY A 594 9.25 21.25 -4.14
CA GLY A 594 9.32 22.09 -2.93
C GLY A 594 9.83 21.30 -1.73
N MET A 595 9.32 20.09 -1.51
CA MET A 595 9.82 19.15 -0.50
C MET A 595 11.32 18.86 -0.68
N ARG A 596 11.75 18.48 -1.90
CA ARG A 596 13.17 18.18 -2.19
C ARG A 596 14.07 19.39 -1.92
N GLN A 597 13.68 20.59 -2.36
CA GLN A 597 14.42 21.82 -2.07
C GLN A 597 14.48 22.10 -0.56
N SER A 598 13.38 21.92 0.17
CA SER A 598 13.32 22.11 1.62
C SER A 598 14.29 21.15 2.34
N LEU A 599 14.27 19.87 2.00
CA LEU A 599 15.19 18.87 2.56
C LEU A 599 16.65 19.21 2.29
N MET A 600 16.98 19.61 1.05
CA MET A 600 18.35 20.03 0.69
C MET A 600 18.81 21.26 1.46
N LYS A 601 17.91 22.16 1.89
CA LYS A 601 18.28 23.33 2.69
C LYS A 601 18.56 22.96 4.16
N SER A 602 17.81 22.00 4.69
CA SER A 602 17.84 21.63 6.11
C SER A 602 18.97 20.67 6.49
N PHE A 603 19.29 19.73 5.61
CA PHE A 603 20.31 18.70 5.82
C PHE A 603 21.62 19.02 5.09
N ASP A 604 22.70 18.32 5.45
CA ASP A 604 24.04 18.46 4.85
C ASP A 604 24.34 17.35 3.85
N ASP A 605 23.91 16.12 4.15
CA ASP A 605 23.99 14.98 3.24
C ASP A 605 22.65 14.23 3.21
N ILE A 606 22.26 13.79 2.03
CA ILE A 606 21.03 13.02 1.77
C ILE A 606 21.41 11.79 0.97
N TYR A 607 21.10 10.61 1.50
CA TYR A 607 21.35 9.32 0.88
C TYR A 607 20.02 8.65 0.54
N ILE A 608 19.80 8.34 -0.74
CA ILE A 608 18.58 7.72 -1.25
C ILE A 608 18.93 6.37 -1.88
N LEU A 609 18.60 5.27 -1.19
CA LEU A 609 18.67 3.93 -1.75
C LEU A 609 17.28 3.57 -2.29
N ASP A 610 17.09 3.66 -3.61
CA ASP A 610 15.84 3.28 -4.27
C ASP A 610 15.74 1.75 -4.35
N LEU A 611 14.79 1.18 -3.60
CA LEU A 611 14.52 -0.26 -3.57
C LEU A 611 13.54 -0.68 -4.67
N HIS A 612 13.05 0.26 -5.50
CA HIS A 612 12.15 0.01 -6.61
C HIS A 612 10.90 -0.81 -6.23
N GLY A 613 10.49 -1.77 -7.05
CA GLY A 613 9.32 -2.62 -6.84
C GLY A 613 8.00 -1.97 -7.26
N ASN A 614 8.02 -0.92 -8.09
CA ASN A 614 6.81 -0.22 -8.47
C ASN A 614 6.06 -0.91 -9.62
N THR A 615 5.17 -1.83 -9.25
CA THR A 615 4.32 -2.54 -10.24
C THR A 615 3.32 -1.62 -10.94
N LYS A 616 2.94 -0.47 -10.33
CA LYS A 616 2.10 0.55 -10.98
C LYS A 616 2.84 1.26 -12.12
N LYS A 617 4.16 1.48 -11.96
CA LYS A 617 5.05 1.97 -13.03
C LYS A 617 5.50 0.85 -13.98
N LYS A 618 5.18 -0.41 -13.69
CA LYS A 618 5.67 -1.61 -14.38
C LYS A 618 7.20 -1.63 -14.48
N GLU A 619 7.85 -1.26 -13.37
CA GLU A 619 9.30 -1.31 -13.25
C GLU A 619 9.84 -2.72 -13.52
N LYS A 620 11.02 -2.76 -14.12
CA LYS A 620 11.80 -3.96 -14.39
C LYS A 620 13.26 -3.63 -14.10
N SER A 621 14.02 -4.65 -13.74
CA SER A 621 15.46 -4.54 -13.59
C SER A 621 16.10 -4.07 -14.90
N PRO A 622 17.30 -3.44 -14.86
CA PRO A 622 17.99 -2.94 -16.07
C PRO A 622 18.26 -4.01 -17.13
N ASP A 623 18.37 -5.28 -16.73
CA ASP A 623 18.53 -6.45 -17.61
C ASP A 623 17.19 -6.98 -18.18
N GLY A 624 16.07 -6.34 -17.84
CA GLY A 624 14.71 -6.73 -18.25
C GLY A 624 14.05 -7.79 -17.37
N SER A 625 14.75 -8.31 -16.34
CA SER A 625 14.20 -9.26 -15.38
C SER A 625 13.11 -8.63 -14.49
N LYS A 626 12.38 -9.49 -13.76
CA LYS A 626 11.32 -9.04 -12.85
C LYS A 626 11.95 -8.35 -11.64
N ASP A 627 11.46 -7.16 -11.33
CA ASP A 627 11.79 -6.45 -10.11
C ASP A 627 10.65 -6.60 -9.10
N GLU A 628 10.97 -6.89 -7.84
CA GLU A 628 9.99 -7.14 -6.79
C GLU A 628 10.16 -6.17 -5.63
N ASN A 629 9.03 -5.75 -5.07
CA ASN A 629 9.00 -4.85 -3.94
C ASN A 629 9.43 -5.57 -2.66
N VAL A 630 10.11 -4.88 -1.75
CA VAL A 630 10.48 -5.40 -0.42
C VAL A 630 9.26 -5.59 0.50
N PHE A 631 8.11 -5.01 0.17
CA PHE A 631 6.82 -5.25 0.83
C PHE A 631 5.83 -5.87 -0.16
N ASP A 632 4.74 -6.47 0.32
CA ASP A 632 3.63 -6.95 -0.51
C ASP A 632 2.70 -5.81 -0.98
N ILE A 633 3.29 -4.79 -1.63
CA ILE A 633 2.58 -3.60 -2.13
C ILE A 633 2.93 -3.30 -3.58
N GLN A 634 2.18 -2.37 -4.19
CA GLN A 634 2.34 -2.02 -5.61
C GLN A 634 3.19 -0.77 -5.86
N GLN A 635 3.28 0.12 -4.89
CA GLN A 635 4.06 1.37 -4.95
C GLN A 635 5.52 1.05 -4.65
N GLY A 636 6.46 1.61 -5.41
CA GLY A 636 7.89 1.44 -5.13
C GLY A 636 8.32 2.15 -3.84
N VAL A 637 9.44 1.70 -3.28
CA VAL A 637 9.90 2.07 -1.94
C VAL A 637 11.38 2.47 -1.99
N ALA A 638 11.77 3.43 -1.15
CA ALA A 638 13.16 3.84 -0.98
C ALA A 638 13.51 4.01 0.50
N ILE A 639 14.78 3.76 0.83
CA ILE A 639 15.37 4.14 2.12
C ILE A 639 16.00 5.53 1.94
N GLY A 640 15.54 6.50 2.71
CA GLY A 640 16.10 7.85 2.76
C GLY A 640 16.78 8.10 4.10
N ILE A 641 18.08 8.43 4.07
CA ILE A 641 18.87 8.81 5.24
C ILE A 641 19.36 10.26 5.06
N PHE A 642 18.96 11.14 5.96
CA PHE A 642 19.19 12.59 5.91
C PHE A 642 19.99 13.01 7.15
N VAL A 643 21.16 13.61 6.93
CA VAL A 643 22.14 13.90 7.97
C VAL A 643 22.29 15.40 8.14
N LYS A 644 22.12 15.91 9.36
CA LYS A 644 22.34 17.30 9.74
C LYS A 644 23.47 17.38 10.76
N ARG A 645 24.60 17.98 10.41
CA ARG A 645 25.75 18.18 11.29
C ARG A 645 25.64 19.52 12.02
N GLN A 646 26.36 19.66 13.14
CA GLN A 646 26.40 20.92 13.91
C GLN A 646 27.05 22.08 13.13
N LYS A 647 27.98 21.77 12.22
CA LYS A 647 28.63 22.74 11.33
C LYS A 647 28.40 22.32 9.89
N LYS A 648 27.82 23.21 9.08
CA LYS A 648 27.68 23.00 7.63
C LYS A 648 29.06 22.89 6.98
N THR A 649 29.27 21.86 6.17
CA THR A 649 30.51 21.65 5.41
C THR A 649 30.45 22.26 4.02
N ASN A 650 29.26 22.51 3.46
CA ASN A 650 29.08 23.02 2.11
C ASN A 650 28.87 24.56 2.07
N SER A 651 29.69 25.26 1.30
CA SER A 651 29.62 26.71 1.08
C SER A 651 28.41 27.16 0.27
N LEU A 652 27.80 26.28 -0.54
CA LEU A 652 26.62 26.56 -1.35
C LEU A 652 25.30 26.55 -0.55
N GLY A 653 25.34 26.15 0.72
CA GLY A 653 24.18 26.12 1.61
C GLY A 653 23.18 24.99 1.38
N LEU A 654 23.36 24.14 0.36
CA LEU A 654 22.53 22.97 0.03
C LEU A 654 23.24 21.65 0.36
N ALA A 655 22.45 20.60 0.60
CA ALA A 655 22.93 19.25 0.88
C ALA A 655 23.64 18.62 -0.32
N ASN A 656 24.62 17.75 -0.04
CA ASN A 656 25.06 16.77 -1.03
C ASN A 656 24.00 15.66 -1.12
N VAL A 657 23.59 15.31 -2.33
CA VAL A 657 22.59 14.26 -2.55
C VAL A 657 23.26 13.07 -3.22
N TYR A 658 23.05 11.89 -2.66
CA TYR A 658 23.60 10.62 -3.12
C TYR A 658 22.45 9.67 -3.42
N HIS A 659 22.58 8.91 -4.51
CA HIS A 659 21.58 7.96 -4.94
C HIS A 659 22.21 6.61 -5.29
N SER A 660 21.53 5.52 -4.95
CA SER A 660 21.86 4.17 -5.39
C SER A 660 20.59 3.40 -5.72
N HIS A 661 20.71 2.38 -6.56
CA HIS A 661 19.60 1.52 -7.00
C HIS A 661 19.79 0.11 -6.44
N LEU A 662 18.71 -0.49 -5.93
CA LEU A 662 18.66 -1.91 -5.62
C LEU A 662 17.52 -2.58 -6.40
N TRP A 663 17.87 -3.19 -7.52
CA TRP A 663 16.97 -3.94 -8.40
C TRP A 663 16.97 -5.44 -8.09
N GLY A 664 15.92 -6.15 -8.50
CA GLY A 664 15.89 -7.61 -8.52
C GLY A 664 14.74 -8.23 -7.73
N PRO A 665 14.76 -9.56 -7.53
CA PRO A 665 13.76 -10.27 -6.75
C PRO A 665 13.87 -9.93 -5.26
N ARG A 666 12.77 -10.10 -4.52
CA ARG A 666 12.75 -9.83 -3.07
C ARG A 666 13.71 -10.77 -2.34
N GLU A 667 13.58 -12.06 -2.63
CA GLU A 667 14.30 -13.15 -1.99
C GLU A 667 14.66 -14.23 -3.02
N MET A 668 15.88 -14.76 -2.95
CA MET A 668 16.27 -15.97 -3.66
C MET A 668 16.89 -16.97 -2.71
N TYR A 669 16.39 -18.20 -2.79
CA TYR A 669 16.76 -19.27 -1.90
C TYR A 669 17.39 -20.43 -2.67
N GLU A 670 18.44 -21.01 -2.10
CA GLU A 670 18.99 -22.30 -2.52
C GLU A 670 18.73 -23.36 -1.47
N THR A 671 18.60 -24.61 -1.92
CA THR A 671 18.34 -25.76 -1.04
C THR A 671 19.62 -26.56 -0.86
N PHE A 672 20.07 -26.68 0.39
CA PHE A 672 21.21 -27.50 0.78
C PHE A 672 20.70 -28.64 1.68
N GLY A 673 20.42 -29.80 1.08
CA GLY A 673 19.80 -30.93 1.78
C GLY A 673 18.32 -30.66 2.11
N GLN A 674 17.96 -30.63 3.39
CA GLN A 674 16.61 -30.24 3.87
C GLN A 674 16.52 -28.75 4.25
N GLU A 675 17.63 -28.00 4.23
CA GLU A 675 17.65 -26.60 4.61
C GLU A 675 17.54 -25.68 3.39
N ARG A 676 16.70 -24.64 3.52
CA ARG A 676 16.53 -23.58 2.53
C ARG A 676 17.26 -22.34 3.03
N LYS A 677 18.27 -21.87 2.30
CA LYS A 677 19.11 -20.72 2.68
C LYS A 677 18.88 -19.56 1.72
N LEU A 678 18.66 -18.36 2.26
CA LEU A 678 18.64 -17.13 1.46
C LEU A 678 20.06 -16.87 0.95
N VAL A 679 20.23 -16.77 -0.37
CA VAL A 679 21.54 -16.63 -1.02
C VAL A 679 21.67 -15.37 -1.86
N ASP A 680 20.54 -14.76 -2.27
CA ASP A 680 20.53 -13.57 -3.12
C ASP A 680 19.16 -12.84 -3.00
N GLY A 681 18.99 -11.74 -3.73
CA GLY A 681 17.84 -10.87 -3.70
C GLY A 681 18.01 -9.68 -2.75
N LYS A 682 17.02 -8.79 -2.73
CA LYS A 682 17.08 -7.54 -1.96
C LYS A 682 17.29 -7.77 -0.46
N TYR A 683 16.65 -8.78 0.11
CA TYR A 683 16.80 -9.13 1.54
C TYR A 683 18.19 -9.63 1.89
N TYR A 684 18.82 -10.41 1.01
CA TYR A 684 20.20 -10.86 1.21
C TYR A 684 21.14 -9.66 1.17
N TRP A 685 21.03 -8.84 0.11
CA TRP A 685 21.88 -7.66 -0.06
C TRP A 685 21.77 -6.68 1.10
N LEU A 686 20.55 -6.38 1.57
CA LEU A 686 20.32 -5.46 2.70
C LEU A 686 20.84 -6.03 4.03
N THR A 687 20.89 -7.35 4.19
CA THR A 687 21.47 -7.98 5.38
C THR A 687 22.99 -7.79 5.43
N GLU A 688 23.66 -7.92 4.28
CA GLU A 688 25.13 -7.89 4.15
C GLU A 688 25.73 -6.48 3.96
N ASN A 689 24.91 -5.48 3.60
CA ASN A 689 25.37 -4.14 3.27
C ASN A 689 24.84 -3.08 4.24
N ASP A 690 25.51 -1.94 4.30
CA ASP A 690 25.04 -0.73 4.95
C ASP A 690 25.45 0.50 4.13
N LEU A 691 25.29 1.70 4.69
CA LEU A 691 25.67 2.95 4.03
C LEU A 691 27.13 2.97 3.53
N THR A 692 28.05 2.27 4.20
CA THR A 692 29.49 2.28 3.87
C THR A 692 29.84 1.40 2.67
N THR A 693 29.13 0.28 2.50
CA THR A 693 29.36 -0.67 1.41
C THR A 693 28.48 -0.40 0.20
N THR A 694 27.50 0.48 0.34
CA THR A 694 26.62 0.91 -0.76
C THR A 694 27.39 1.79 -1.74
N GLU A 695 27.31 1.46 -3.03
CA GLU A 695 27.88 2.28 -4.09
C GLU A 695 26.98 3.49 -4.37
N TRP A 696 27.45 4.68 -3.98
CA TRP A 696 26.71 5.93 -4.08
C TRP A 696 27.10 6.74 -5.32
N LYS A 697 26.10 7.13 -6.12
CA LYS A 697 26.27 8.16 -7.15
C LYS A 697 25.88 9.52 -6.58
N ARG A 698 26.83 10.46 -6.52
CA ARG A 698 26.52 11.87 -6.21
C ARG A 698 25.67 12.48 -7.33
N LEU A 699 24.60 13.17 -6.93
CA LEU A 699 23.69 13.86 -7.81
C LEU A 699 23.94 15.37 -7.78
N GLU A 700 23.53 16.04 -8.85
CA GLU A 700 23.39 17.49 -8.92
C GLU A 700 21.92 17.82 -9.19
N PRO A 701 21.05 17.88 -8.16
CA PRO A 701 19.64 18.22 -8.37
C PRO A 701 19.48 19.64 -8.92
N GLN A 702 18.89 19.78 -10.11
CA GLN A 702 18.76 21.07 -10.81
C GLN A 702 17.33 21.63 -10.84
N LYS A 703 17.23 22.95 -11.02
CA LYS A 703 15.95 23.63 -11.26
C LYS A 703 15.27 23.10 -12.54
N PRO A 704 13.93 23.11 -12.61
CA PRO A 704 13.00 23.49 -11.53
C PRO A 704 12.64 22.32 -10.60
N PHE A 705 13.06 21.09 -10.90
CA PHE A 705 12.49 19.90 -10.26
C PHE A 705 13.29 19.36 -9.08
N TYR A 706 14.60 19.61 -9.02
CA TYR A 706 15.50 19.11 -7.97
C TYR A 706 15.41 17.60 -7.76
N LEU A 707 15.43 16.81 -8.83
CA LEU A 707 15.20 15.37 -8.73
C LEU A 707 16.29 14.67 -7.90
N PHE A 708 15.87 13.69 -7.09
CA PHE A 708 16.76 12.79 -6.35
C PHE A 708 16.96 11.47 -7.11
N THR A 709 17.06 11.53 -8.42
CA THR A 709 17.39 10.41 -9.29
C THR A 709 18.40 10.86 -10.34
N PRO A 710 19.29 9.98 -10.83
CA PRO A 710 20.26 10.37 -11.85
C PRO A 710 19.60 10.94 -13.11
N GLN A 711 20.10 12.08 -13.59
CA GLN A 711 19.71 12.67 -14.86
C GLN A 711 20.90 12.68 -15.82
N ASN A 712 20.66 12.40 -17.10
CA ASN A 712 21.62 12.74 -18.16
C ASN A 712 21.35 14.20 -18.57
N THR A 713 22.32 15.06 -18.32
CA THR A 713 22.25 16.51 -18.61
C THR A 713 23.23 16.95 -19.69
N ASP A 714 23.93 16.01 -20.35
CA ASP A 714 25.02 16.30 -21.30
C ASP A 714 24.58 17.25 -22.42
N LEU A 715 23.33 17.11 -22.87
CA LEU A 715 22.74 17.89 -23.96
C LEU A 715 21.71 18.94 -23.47
N LEU A 716 21.61 19.18 -22.15
CA LEU A 716 20.55 20.03 -21.60
C LEU A 716 20.69 21.49 -22.06
N ALA A 717 21.91 22.04 -22.04
CA ALA A 717 22.16 23.42 -22.48
C ALA A 717 21.82 23.60 -23.97
N GLU A 718 22.18 22.63 -24.80
CA GLU A 718 21.84 22.60 -26.22
C GLU A 718 20.31 22.56 -26.40
N TYR A 719 19.62 21.67 -25.70
CA TYR A 719 18.15 21.55 -25.77
C TYR A 719 17.45 22.83 -25.29
N GLN A 720 17.94 23.47 -24.24
CA GLN A 720 17.39 24.71 -23.68
C GLN A 720 17.57 25.93 -24.58
N SER A 721 18.54 25.91 -25.51
CA SER A 721 18.70 26.97 -26.52
C SER A 721 17.52 27.05 -27.50
N GLY A 722 16.75 25.97 -27.65
CA GLY A 722 15.52 25.95 -28.43
C GLY A 722 14.32 26.58 -27.72
N PHE A 723 13.39 27.10 -28.50
CA PHE A 723 12.15 27.69 -28.00
C PHE A 723 11.17 26.62 -27.55
N LYS A 724 10.69 26.68 -26.31
CA LYS A 724 9.66 25.76 -25.83
C LYS A 724 8.36 25.97 -26.59
N ILE A 725 7.65 24.90 -26.96
CA ILE A 725 6.42 24.99 -27.76
C ILE A 725 5.37 25.93 -27.15
N THR A 726 5.29 26.01 -25.82
CA THR A 726 4.37 26.90 -25.09
C THR A 726 4.76 28.36 -25.17
N ASP A 727 6.03 28.65 -25.43
CA ASP A 727 6.56 30.00 -25.62
C ASP A 727 6.45 30.42 -27.10
N ILE A 728 6.31 29.44 -28.01
CA ILE A 728 6.01 29.65 -29.43
C ILE A 728 4.51 29.88 -29.63
N LEU A 729 3.68 28.94 -29.19
CA LEU A 729 2.21 28.94 -29.32
C LEU A 729 1.58 29.17 -27.93
N THR A 730 1.31 30.43 -27.63
CA THR A 730 1.00 30.90 -26.26
C THR A 730 -0.36 30.46 -25.75
N ILE A 731 -1.35 30.30 -26.63
CA ILE A 731 -2.69 29.81 -26.27
C ILE A 731 -2.78 28.32 -26.60
N ASN A 732 -3.01 27.49 -25.59
CA ASN A 732 -3.15 26.04 -25.75
C ASN A 732 -3.97 25.45 -24.60
N SER A 733 -4.50 24.25 -24.78
CA SER A 733 -5.19 23.53 -23.72
C SER A 733 -5.12 22.03 -23.92
N ILE A 734 -5.37 21.29 -22.83
CA ILE A 734 -5.64 19.86 -22.91
C ILE A 734 -6.92 19.64 -23.74
N GLY A 735 -7.02 18.48 -24.39
CA GLY A 735 -8.26 18.00 -25.00
C GLY A 735 -9.47 17.96 -24.06
N ILE A 736 -10.63 17.76 -24.67
CA ILE A 736 -11.91 17.72 -23.95
C ILE A 736 -12.05 16.42 -23.15
N VAL A 737 -12.76 16.47 -22.02
CA VAL A 737 -13.10 15.28 -21.22
C VAL A 737 -14.62 15.15 -21.17
N THR A 738 -15.16 14.06 -21.71
CA THR A 738 -16.62 13.82 -21.68
C THR A 738 -17.06 13.27 -20.32
N GLY A 739 -16.31 12.31 -19.77
CA GLY A 739 -16.68 11.50 -18.61
C GLY A 739 -17.52 10.26 -18.95
N GLN A 740 -18.15 10.23 -20.14
CA GLN A 740 -19.01 9.13 -20.63
C GLN A 740 -18.97 9.05 -22.18
N ASP A 741 -17.80 8.71 -22.74
CA ASP A 741 -17.57 8.75 -24.21
C ASP A 741 -18.69 8.06 -25.02
N ALA A 742 -19.16 6.89 -24.58
CA ALA A 742 -20.19 6.11 -25.29
C ALA A 742 -21.53 6.85 -25.50
N LYS A 743 -21.83 7.89 -24.71
CA LYS A 743 -23.06 8.68 -24.82
C LYS A 743 -22.86 10.04 -25.51
N THR A 744 -21.61 10.43 -25.75
CA THR A 744 -21.27 11.79 -26.19
C THR A 744 -20.50 11.78 -27.51
N ILE A 745 -19.81 10.68 -27.82
CA ILE A 745 -19.01 10.49 -29.04
C ILE A 745 -19.56 9.31 -29.82
N ALA A 746 -19.80 9.51 -31.12
CA ALA A 746 -20.35 8.53 -32.03
C ALA A 746 -19.46 8.34 -33.26
N PHE A 747 -19.54 7.17 -33.91
CA PHE A 747 -18.75 6.89 -35.11
C PHE A 747 -19.26 7.65 -36.33
N THR A 748 -20.57 7.87 -36.41
CA THR A 748 -21.20 8.57 -37.53
C THR A 748 -21.96 9.80 -37.06
N LYS A 749 -22.14 10.76 -37.97
CA LYS A 749 -22.92 11.97 -37.70
C LYS A 749 -24.37 11.62 -37.35
N SER A 750 -24.96 10.64 -38.04
CA SER A 750 -26.35 10.21 -37.80
C SER A 750 -26.52 9.59 -36.41
N GLU A 751 -25.55 8.79 -35.94
CA GLU A 751 -25.55 8.28 -34.56
C GLU A 751 -25.48 9.45 -33.55
N ALA A 752 -24.62 10.44 -33.78
CA ALA A 752 -24.52 11.62 -32.92
C ALA A 752 -25.82 12.46 -32.92
N GLU A 753 -26.47 12.62 -34.07
CA GLU A 753 -27.76 13.32 -34.21
C GLU A 753 -28.88 12.60 -33.43
N MET A 754 -28.91 11.26 -33.49
CA MET A 754 -29.86 10.46 -32.72
C MET A 754 -29.62 10.60 -31.21
N GLN A 755 -28.37 10.53 -30.77
CA GLN A 755 -27.99 10.72 -29.37
C GLN A 755 -28.31 12.15 -28.89
N ALA A 756 -28.02 13.18 -29.69
CA ALA A 756 -28.34 14.57 -29.36
C ALA A 756 -29.85 14.78 -29.21
N LYS A 757 -30.65 14.17 -30.09
CA LYS A 757 -32.12 14.19 -30.00
C LYS A 757 -32.62 13.52 -28.72
N PHE A 758 -32.07 12.37 -28.34
CA PHE A 758 -32.40 11.70 -27.08
C PHE A 758 -32.06 12.56 -25.85
N LEU A 759 -30.99 13.36 -25.94
CA LEU A 759 -30.53 14.26 -24.89
C LEU A 759 -31.21 15.65 -24.92
N ASN A 760 -32.20 15.88 -25.80
CA ASN A 760 -32.84 17.17 -26.04
C ASN A 760 -31.83 18.30 -26.32
N LEU A 761 -30.84 18.03 -27.16
CA LEU A 761 -29.81 18.98 -27.59
C LEU A 761 -29.96 19.31 -29.10
N PRO A 762 -29.71 20.56 -29.50
CA PRO A 762 -29.80 20.97 -30.89
C PRO A 762 -28.65 20.40 -31.73
N SER A 763 -28.89 20.22 -33.03
CA SER A 763 -27.93 19.59 -33.96
C SER A 763 -26.68 20.44 -34.22
N ASP A 764 -26.72 21.74 -33.95
CA ASP A 764 -25.57 22.65 -34.03
C ASP A 764 -24.52 22.40 -32.92
N THR A 765 -24.84 21.58 -31.91
CA THR A 765 -23.88 21.10 -30.91
C THR A 765 -22.98 19.98 -31.44
N ILE A 766 -23.28 19.42 -32.62
CA ILE A 766 -22.54 18.29 -33.18
C ILE A 766 -21.33 18.81 -33.95
N ALA A 767 -20.15 18.34 -33.56
CA ALA A 767 -18.87 18.73 -34.17
C ALA A 767 -18.01 17.51 -34.50
N PRO A 768 -17.13 17.58 -35.51
CA PRO A 768 -16.09 16.58 -35.71
C PRO A 768 -15.09 16.63 -34.56
N ILE A 769 -14.60 15.46 -34.15
CA ILE A 769 -13.56 15.30 -33.14
C ILE A 769 -12.55 14.27 -33.62
N LEU A 770 -11.26 14.61 -33.51
CA LEU A 770 -10.21 13.62 -33.62
C LEU A 770 -10.18 12.86 -32.29
N TYR A 771 -10.74 11.65 -32.28
CA TYR A 771 -10.86 10.86 -31.05
C TYR A 771 -9.54 10.16 -30.74
N ARG A 772 -8.95 9.47 -31.73
CA ARG A 772 -7.66 8.76 -31.66
C ARG A 772 -6.90 8.98 -32.98
N PRO A 773 -5.62 8.59 -33.13
CA PRO A 773 -4.87 8.87 -34.35
C PRO A 773 -5.60 8.26 -35.56
N PHE A 774 -5.88 9.10 -36.56
CA PHE A 774 -6.66 8.77 -37.76
C PHE A 774 -8.10 8.26 -37.52
N ASP A 775 -8.65 8.42 -36.32
CA ASP A 775 -10.02 8.03 -35.96
C ASP A 775 -10.87 9.28 -35.71
N GLN A 776 -11.38 9.85 -36.80
CA GLN A 776 -12.30 10.97 -36.79
C GLN A 776 -13.71 10.48 -36.46
N ARG A 777 -14.36 11.16 -35.51
CA ARG A 777 -15.69 10.84 -34.98
C ARG A 777 -16.53 12.11 -34.85
N TYR A 778 -17.75 11.97 -34.35
CA TYR A 778 -18.63 13.09 -34.06
C TYR A 778 -18.92 13.17 -32.56
N ILE A 779 -18.85 14.37 -32.00
CA ILE A 779 -19.15 14.65 -30.60
C ILE A 779 -20.35 15.58 -30.47
N ILE A 780 -21.16 15.34 -29.45
CA ILE A 780 -22.16 16.30 -28.97
C ILE A 780 -21.47 17.27 -28.00
N TYR A 781 -20.95 18.37 -28.53
CA TYR A 781 -20.17 19.34 -27.79
C TYR A 781 -21.06 20.34 -27.04
N SER A 782 -21.45 19.96 -25.83
CA SER A 782 -22.30 20.77 -24.95
C SER A 782 -21.87 20.63 -23.49
N ASN A 783 -21.90 21.74 -22.73
CA ASN A 783 -21.58 21.75 -21.29
C ASN A 783 -22.51 20.85 -20.46
N LYS A 784 -23.64 20.39 -21.02
CA LYS A 784 -24.55 19.44 -20.34
C LYS A 784 -24.00 18.01 -20.30
N VAL A 785 -23.13 17.64 -21.25
CA VAL A 785 -22.66 16.26 -21.43
C VAL A 785 -21.14 16.13 -21.51
N VAL A 786 -20.43 17.24 -21.73
CA VAL A 786 -18.97 17.30 -21.70
C VAL A 786 -18.50 17.85 -20.35
N THR A 787 -17.90 16.99 -19.52
CA THR A 787 -17.41 17.34 -18.19
C THR A 787 -16.36 18.47 -18.21
N ARG A 788 -15.46 18.49 -19.19
CA ARG A 788 -14.44 19.53 -19.35
C ARG A 788 -14.38 19.96 -20.82
N PRO A 789 -15.15 20.99 -21.22
CA PRO A 789 -15.29 21.39 -22.63
C PRO A 789 -14.09 22.16 -23.16
N ARG A 790 -13.31 22.86 -22.31
CA ARG A 790 -12.12 23.62 -22.74
C ARG A 790 -12.42 24.68 -23.81
N THR A 791 -13.57 25.33 -23.69
CA THR A 791 -14.13 26.27 -24.68
C THR A 791 -13.17 27.39 -25.08
N GLU A 792 -12.33 27.87 -24.16
CA GLU A 792 -11.31 28.89 -24.42
C GLU A 792 -10.42 28.56 -25.61
N VAL A 793 -10.05 27.30 -25.80
CA VAL A 793 -9.17 26.87 -26.91
C VAL A 793 -9.95 26.12 -27.98
N MET A 794 -10.89 25.24 -27.59
CA MET A 794 -11.66 24.44 -28.54
C MET A 794 -12.56 25.29 -29.45
N SER A 795 -13.01 26.46 -28.99
CA SER A 795 -13.79 27.37 -29.83
C SER A 795 -13.02 27.87 -31.06
N HIS A 796 -11.69 28.02 -30.96
CA HIS A 796 -10.85 28.39 -32.10
C HIS A 796 -10.74 27.28 -33.14
N MET A 797 -10.89 26.02 -32.72
CA MET A 797 -10.92 24.86 -33.63
C MET A 797 -12.31 24.63 -34.24
N LEU A 798 -13.38 25.17 -33.63
CA LEU A 798 -14.77 25.00 -34.09
C LEU A 798 -15.27 26.13 -35.01
N ARG A 799 -14.72 27.34 -34.88
CA ARG A 799 -15.26 28.55 -35.55
C ARG A 799 -14.94 28.65 -37.04
N GLY A 800 -13.81 28.12 -37.49
CA GLY A 800 -13.34 28.28 -38.86
C GLY A 800 -12.27 27.26 -39.22
N LYS A 801 -11.73 27.34 -40.45
CA LYS A 801 -10.65 26.47 -40.89
C LYS A 801 -9.38 26.77 -40.09
N ASN A 802 -9.02 25.87 -39.18
CA ASN A 802 -7.86 26.01 -38.33
C ASN A 802 -7.00 24.74 -38.37
N LEU A 803 -5.74 24.88 -37.99
CA LEU A 803 -4.80 23.78 -37.82
C LEU A 803 -4.36 23.76 -36.37
N GLY A 804 -4.24 22.58 -35.77
CA GLY A 804 -3.81 22.41 -34.39
C GLY A 804 -2.64 21.44 -34.32
N LEU A 805 -1.58 21.82 -33.60
CA LEU A 805 -0.53 20.90 -33.21
C LEU A 805 -0.98 20.16 -31.95
N ILE A 806 -0.93 18.84 -31.98
CA ILE A 806 -1.15 17.98 -30.82
C ILE A 806 0.21 17.54 -30.30
N THR A 807 0.48 17.82 -29.03
CA THR A 807 1.65 17.28 -28.32
C THR A 807 1.36 17.08 -26.83
N ASN A 808 2.19 16.29 -26.16
CA ASN A 808 2.13 16.08 -24.72
C ASN A 808 3.25 16.85 -24.00
N ARG A 809 3.03 17.14 -22.71
CA ARG A 809 4.03 17.72 -21.82
C ARG A 809 4.96 16.67 -21.22
N GLU A 810 4.39 15.56 -20.77
CA GLU A 810 5.10 14.48 -20.08
C GLU A 810 4.68 13.15 -20.71
N VAL A 811 5.64 12.24 -20.91
CA VAL A 811 5.44 10.92 -21.52
C VAL A 811 6.24 9.85 -20.75
N ASN A 812 5.68 8.65 -20.62
CA ASN A 812 6.26 7.53 -19.88
C ASN A 812 7.23 6.69 -20.74
N HIS A 813 7.22 6.89 -22.05
CA HIS A 813 8.00 6.14 -23.03
C HIS A 813 8.73 7.10 -23.98
N SER A 814 9.30 6.57 -25.06
CA SER A 814 9.86 7.38 -26.14
C SER A 814 8.84 8.40 -26.66
N PHE A 815 9.32 9.61 -26.94
CA PHE A 815 8.46 10.69 -27.40
C PHE A 815 8.01 10.47 -28.84
N GLU A 816 6.75 10.09 -29.01
CA GLU A 816 6.08 9.90 -30.32
C GLU A 816 4.76 10.67 -30.41
N HIS A 817 4.50 11.53 -29.43
CA HIS A 817 3.19 12.10 -29.14
C HIS A 817 2.86 13.34 -29.98
N VAL A 818 3.18 13.32 -31.28
CA VAL A 818 3.00 14.48 -32.16
C VAL A 818 2.02 14.13 -33.27
N LEU A 819 0.97 14.94 -33.43
CA LEU A 819 -0.02 14.79 -34.49
C LEU A 819 -0.62 16.16 -34.86
N CYS A 820 -1.10 16.36 -36.08
CA CYS A 820 -1.85 17.57 -36.45
C CYS A 820 -3.35 17.27 -36.54
N THR A 821 -4.19 18.30 -36.40
CA THR A 821 -5.65 18.18 -36.52
C THR A 821 -6.25 19.46 -37.08
N ASP A 822 -7.38 19.36 -37.77
CA ASP A 822 -8.24 20.50 -38.13
C ASP A 822 -9.54 20.53 -37.31
N SER A 823 -9.65 19.62 -36.33
CA SER A 823 -10.82 19.42 -35.48
C SER A 823 -10.43 19.50 -34.00
N ILE A 824 -11.43 19.60 -33.12
CA ILE A 824 -11.20 19.48 -31.66
C ILE A 824 -10.69 18.07 -31.30
N ILE A 825 -10.09 17.94 -30.12
CA ILE A 825 -9.43 16.70 -29.68
C ILE A 825 -9.95 16.23 -28.32
N ASN A 826 -9.87 14.92 -28.09
CA ASN A 826 -10.01 14.35 -26.75
C ASN A 826 -8.67 14.41 -25.97
N ASP A 827 -8.72 14.44 -24.64
CA ASP A 827 -7.52 14.48 -23.79
C ASP A 827 -6.61 13.23 -23.89
N CYS A 828 -7.11 12.14 -24.48
CA CYS A 828 -6.38 10.91 -24.76
C CYS A 828 -6.19 10.66 -26.27
N THR A 829 -6.15 11.71 -27.10
CA THR A 829 -6.05 11.56 -28.57
C THR A 829 -4.78 10.85 -29.00
N VAL A 830 -3.62 11.22 -28.45
CA VAL A 830 -2.34 10.53 -28.67
C VAL A 830 -1.79 9.88 -27.39
N SER A 831 -2.56 9.91 -26.29
CA SER A 831 -2.14 9.36 -24.99
C SER A 831 -2.96 8.11 -24.62
N LEU A 832 -2.28 7.12 -24.02
CA LEU A 832 -2.91 5.94 -23.41
C LEU A 832 -3.23 6.08 -21.92
N ALA A 833 -2.71 7.11 -21.25
CA ALA A 833 -2.60 7.14 -19.80
C ALA A 833 -3.29 8.37 -19.19
N THR A 834 -3.60 8.29 -17.89
CA THR A 834 -4.09 9.45 -17.13
C THR A 834 -3.00 10.47 -16.79
N LYS A 835 -1.73 10.06 -16.83
CA LYS A 835 -0.54 10.91 -16.61
C LYS A 835 -0.15 11.72 -17.84
N GLU A 836 -0.28 11.14 -19.02
CA GLU A 836 0.01 11.80 -20.29
C GLU A 836 -1.30 12.40 -20.82
N ARG A 837 -1.33 13.68 -21.16
CA ARG A 837 -2.55 14.31 -21.70
C ARG A 837 -2.22 15.02 -22.99
N SER A 838 -3.08 14.83 -23.99
CA SER A 838 -2.97 15.48 -25.29
C SER A 838 -3.36 16.94 -25.17
N TYR A 839 -2.41 17.83 -25.46
CA TYR A 839 -2.65 19.26 -25.63
C TYR A 839 -2.82 19.58 -27.10
N VAL A 840 -3.67 20.56 -27.39
CA VAL A 840 -3.79 21.16 -28.72
C VAL A 840 -3.36 22.62 -28.68
N PHE A 841 -2.55 22.99 -29.66
CA PHE A 841 -2.05 24.34 -29.90
C PHE A 841 -2.64 24.82 -31.23
N PRO A 842 -3.74 25.60 -31.23
CA PRO A 842 -4.31 26.13 -32.47
C PRO A 842 -3.32 27.09 -33.14
N LEU A 843 -3.22 27.03 -34.47
CA LEU A 843 -2.40 27.92 -35.28
C LEU A 843 -2.98 29.33 -35.31
N TYR A 844 -4.31 29.42 -35.46
CA TYR A 844 -5.04 30.67 -35.50
C TYR A 844 -5.96 30.87 -34.29
N LEU A 845 -6.10 32.11 -33.86
CA LEU A 845 -7.04 32.56 -32.84
C LEU A 845 -8.11 33.42 -33.49
N TYR A 846 -9.37 33.12 -33.14
CA TYR A 846 -10.57 33.76 -33.68
C TYR A 846 -11.16 34.76 -32.68
N PRO A 847 -11.63 35.94 -33.12
CA PRO A 847 -12.18 36.98 -32.24
C PRO A 847 -13.42 36.50 -31.48
N ASN A 848 -13.56 36.91 -30.21
CA ASN A 848 -14.62 36.44 -29.32
C ASN A 848 -15.89 37.31 -29.43
N LEU A 849 -16.90 36.85 -30.18
CA LEU A 849 -18.12 37.62 -30.45
C LEU A 849 -18.99 37.97 -29.21
N LYS A 850 -18.76 37.32 -28.05
CA LYS A 850 -19.54 37.54 -26.81
C LYS A 850 -18.86 38.46 -25.78
N GLN A 851 -17.62 38.87 -26.04
CA GLN A 851 -16.85 39.79 -25.19
C GLN A 851 -16.34 40.91 -26.08
N GLN A 852 -17.15 41.95 -26.27
CA GLN A 852 -16.60 43.28 -26.51
C GLN A 852 -15.93 43.70 -25.20
N GLU A 853 -14.67 43.30 -25.01
CA GLU A 853 -13.85 43.86 -23.94
C GLU A 853 -13.53 45.31 -24.31
N LEU A 854 -13.88 46.21 -23.38
CA LEU A 854 -13.71 47.66 -23.43
C LEU A 854 -12.24 48.12 -23.65
N PHE A 855 -11.27 47.20 -23.68
CA PHE A 855 -9.84 47.46 -23.89
C PHE A 855 -9.18 46.44 -24.84
N SER A 856 -9.91 45.95 -25.84
CA SER A 856 -9.28 45.17 -26.91
C SER A 856 -8.37 46.10 -27.75
N PHE A 857 -7.08 45.77 -27.80
CA PHE A 857 -6.14 46.41 -28.72
C PHE A 857 -6.70 46.27 -30.14
N ASN A 858 -6.91 47.42 -30.76
CA ASN A 858 -7.44 47.59 -32.11
C ASN A 858 -6.37 47.14 -33.13
N THR A 859 -6.05 45.85 -33.19
CA THR A 859 -5.31 45.28 -34.32
C THR A 859 -6.33 44.93 -35.38
N GLN A 860 -6.54 45.84 -36.33
CA GLN A 860 -7.16 45.49 -37.61
C GLN A 860 -6.42 44.27 -38.17
N THR A 861 -7.11 43.13 -38.26
CA THR A 861 -6.58 41.97 -38.97
C THR A 861 -7.06 42.07 -40.42
N ASP A 862 -6.13 41.94 -41.37
CA ASP A 862 -6.43 42.02 -42.82
C ASP A 862 -7.20 40.79 -43.35
N THR A 863 -7.58 39.86 -42.47
CA THR A 863 -8.24 38.60 -42.81
C THR A 863 -9.78 38.73 -42.75
N PRO A 864 -10.55 38.16 -43.71
CA PRO A 864 -12.01 38.26 -43.75
C PRO A 864 -12.76 37.73 -42.52
N ASP A 865 -12.18 36.77 -41.79
CA ASP A 865 -12.76 36.13 -40.59
C ASP A 865 -12.20 36.69 -39.28
N GLY A 866 -11.34 37.72 -39.38
CA GLY A 866 -10.73 38.41 -38.25
C GLY A 866 -9.68 37.59 -37.48
N ARG A 867 -9.22 36.44 -38.01
CA ARG A 867 -8.27 35.56 -37.32
C ARG A 867 -6.88 36.19 -37.21
N ARG A 868 -6.10 35.76 -36.21
CA ARG A 868 -4.68 36.10 -36.04
C ARG A 868 -3.85 34.88 -35.68
N SER A 869 -2.55 34.90 -35.93
CA SER A 869 -1.66 33.82 -35.52
C SER A 869 -1.54 33.73 -33.99
N ASN A 870 -1.34 32.50 -33.49
CA ASN A 870 -1.09 32.20 -32.07
C ASN A 870 0.41 32.28 -31.70
N PHE A 871 1.26 32.74 -32.62
CA PHE A 871 2.69 32.82 -32.40
C PHE A 871 3.06 34.01 -31.50
N ALA A 872 3.99 33.79 -30.57
CA ALA A 872 4.54 34.86 -29.75
C ALA A 872 5.37 35.85 -30.59
N THR A 873 5.20 37.15 -30.33
CA THR A 873 5.92 38.22 -31.05
C THR A 873 7.44 38.09 -30.91
N ALA A 874 7.94 37.71 -29.72
CA ALA A 874 9.37 37.52 -29.48
C ALA A 874 9.95 36.40 -30.35
N PHE A 875 9.24 35.27 -30.43
CA PHE A 875 9.61 34.16 -31.30
C PHE A 875 9.66 34.57 -32.77
N ILE A 876 8.61 35.25 -33.27
CA ILE A 876 8.57 35.71 -34.67
C ILE A 876 9.76 36.63 -34.98
N LYS A 877 10.10 37.53 -34.06
CA LYS A 877 11.23 38.46 -34.24
C LYS A 877 12.55 37.72 -34.37
N ASP A 878 12.80 36.75 -33.49
CA ASP A 878 14.04 35.98 -33.50
C ASP A 878 14.11 35.05 -34.72
N PHE A 879 13.00 34.44 -35.11
CA PHE A 879 12.90 33.61 -36.30
C PHE A 879 13.15 34.42 -37.58
N SER A 880 12.53 35.61 -37.69
CA SER A 880 12.73 36.55 -38.81
C SER A 880 14.18 37.02 -38.91
N ALA A 881 14.79 37.36 -37.76
CA ALA A 881 16.18 37.78 -37.70
C ALA A 881 17.13 36.65 -38.11
N LYS A 882 16.87 35.41 -37.67
CA LYS A 882 17.75 34.26 -37.95
C LYS A 882 17.71 33.83 -39.42
N LEU A 883 16.54 33.90 -40.07
CA LEU A 883 16.37 33.54 -41.49
C LEU A 883 16.54 34.72 -42.46
N ASN A 884 16.59 35.95 -41.96
CA ASN A 884 16.57 37.18 -42.76
C ASN A 884 15.37 37.24 -43.74
N LEU A 885 14.18 36.89 -43.25
CA LEU A 885 12.91 36.94 -43.99
C LEU A 885 11.87 37.77 -43.24
N GLN A 886 10.91 38.34 -43.94
CA GLN A 886 9.80 39.07 -43.34
C GLN A 886 8.63 38.13 -42.97
N PHE A 887 8.02 38.34 -41.81
CA PHE A 887 6.83 37.59 -41.41
C PHE A 887 5.55 38.22 -41.98
N ILE A 888 4.69 37.41 -42.59
CA ILE A 888 3.30 37.79 -42.90
C ILE A 888 2.34 37.25 -41.85
N SER A 889 1.23 37.94 -41.61
CA SER A 889 0.32 37.65 -40.50
C SER A 889 -0.63 36.46 -40.74
N ASP A 890 -0.80 36.01 -41.99
CA ASP A 890 -1.74 34.96 -42.38
C ASP A 890 -1.22 34.07 -43.52
N GLY A 891 -1.63 32.81 -43.55
CA GLY A 891 -1.30 31.83 -44.59
C GLY A 891 0.18 31.47 -44.72
N LYS A 892 0.61 31.23 -45.96
CA LYS A 892 1.99 30.91 -46.35
C LYS A 892 2.66 32.08 -47.06
N GLY A 893 3.96 32.25 -46.83
CA GLY A 893 4.80 33.14 -47.59
C GLY A 893 5.35 32.50 -48.86
N ASN A 894 6.19 33.24 -49.57
CA ASN A 894 6.90 32.76 -50.77
C ASN A 894 8.23 32.06 -50.46
N LEU A 895 8.65 32.03 -49.18
CA LEU A 895 9.90 31.48 -48.66
C LEU A 895 11.18 32.08 -49.28
N GLN A 896 11.06 33.15 -50.06
CA GLN A 896 12.17 33.90 -50.67
C GLN A 896 12.40 35.23 -49.99
N GLN A 897 11.32 35.96 -49.74
CA GLN A 897 11.31 37.27 -49.09
C GLN A 897 10.53 37.23 -47.78
N ASN A 898 9.54 36.33 -47.68
CA ASN A 898 8.67 36.21 -46.52
C ASN A 898 8.25 34.79 -46.19
N PHE A 899 7.77 34.60 -44.96
CA PHE A 899 7.19 33.36 -44.45
C PHE A 899 5.95 33.69 -43.61
N GLY A 900 4.99 32.76 -43.55
CA GLY A 900 3.75 32.92 -42.81
C GLY A 900 3.57 31.89 -41.67
N PRO A 901 2.45 31.95 -40.94
CA PRO A 901 2.16 31.02 -39.86
C PRO A 901 2.17 29.55 -40.28
N GLU A 902 1.66 29.23 -41.47
CA GLU A 902 1.62 27.85 -41.97
C GLU A 902 3.03 27.31 -42.26
N ASP A 903 3.96 28.14 -42.74
CA ASP A 903 5.34 27.72 -42.99
C ASP A 903 6.08 27.36 -41.70
N ILE A 904 5.89 28.15 -40.64
CA ILE A 904 6.43 27.86 -39.31
C ILE A 904 5.83 26.56 -38.78
N PHE A 905 4.52 26.37 -38.95
CA PHE A 905 3.84 25.15 -38.51
C PHE A 905 4.40 23.93 -39.24
N ASN A 906 4.60 24.02 -40.55
CA ASN A 906 5.17 22.94 -41.37
C ASN A 906 6.60 22.60 -40.94
N TYR A 907 7.46 23.61 -40.78
CA TYR A 907 8.84 23.44 -40.30
C TYR A 907 8.88 22.75 -38.94
N MET A 908 8.08 23.23 -38.00
CA MET A 908 7.95 22.66 -36.66
C MET A 908 7.47 21.21 -36.71
N TYR A 909 6.49 20.92 -37.57
CA TYR A 909 5.97 19.58 -37.74
C TYR A 909 7.02 18.61 -38.28
N ALA A 910 7.82 19.03 -39.26
CA ALA A 910 8.92 18.23 -39.80
C ALA A 910 9.98 17.91 -38.73
N LEU A 911 10.44 18.91 -37.98
CA LEU A 911 11.45 18.70 -36.93
C LEU A 911 10.96 17.77 -35.82
N LEU A 912 9.72 17.94 -35.40
CA LEU A 912 9.10 17.06 -34.39
C LEU A 912 8.89 15.63 -34.90
N HIS A 913 9.01 15.37 -36.21
CA HIS A 913 8.97 14.05 -36.83
C HIS A 913 10.35 13.46 -37.14
N ALA A 914 11.44 14.23 -37.01
CA ALA A 914 12.80 13.71 -37.19
C ALA A 914 13.14 12.67 -36.12
N PHE A 915 13.55 11.45 -36.52
CA PHE A 915 13.98 10.41 -35.60
C PHE A 915 15.26 10.82 -34.88
N SER A 916 16.17 11.53 -35.55
CA SER A 916 17.41 12.04 -34.95
C SER A 916 17.13 13.04 -33.81
N TYR A 917 16.13 13.90 -33.94
CA TYR A 917 15.68 14.83 -32.88
C TYR A 917 15.13 14.08 -31.65
N ARG A 918 14.14 13.21 -31.88
CA ARG A 918 13.51 12.39 -30.81
C ARG A 918 14.53 11.48 -30.13
N LYS A 919 15.44 10.95 -30.95
CA LYS A 919 16.76 10.36 -30.68
C LYS A 919 17.51 11.05 -29.55
N ARG A 920 17.99 12.23 -29.93
CA ARG A 920 19.00 13.01 -29.24
C ARG A 920 18.49 13.60 -27.93
N TYR A 921 17.23 14.04 -27.91
CA TYR A 921 16.64 14.74 -26.76
C TYR A 921 15.64 13.86 -25.98
N SER A 922 15.73 12.54 -26.10
CA SER A 922 14.77 11.59 -25.51
C SER A 922 14.56 11.79 -24.00
N GLU A 923 15.62 12.12 -23.26
CA GLU A 923 15.55 12.33 -21.81
C GLU A 923 14.78 13.60 -21.42
N PHE A 924 14.89 14.65 -22.24
CA PHE A 924 14.20 15.92 -21.98
C PHE A 924 12.75 15.89 -22.45
N LEU A 925 12.50 15.24 -23.60
CA LEU A 925 11.17 15.09 -24.20
C LEU A 925 10.21 14.22 -23.34
N LYS A 926 10.74 13.41 -22.43
CA LYS A 926 9.94 12.65 -21.45
C LYS A 926 9.28 13.54 -20.39
N ASN A 927 9.93 14.66 -20.04
CA ASN A 927 9.66 15.39 -18.80
C ASN A 927 9.06 16.78 -18.99
N ASP A 928 9.14 17.35 -20.20
CA ASP A 928 8.55 18.65 -20.51
C ASP A 928 8.18 18.75 -21.99
N PHE A 929 7.44 19.79 -22.35
CA PHE A 929 7.09 20.05 -23.75
C PHE A 929 8.34 20.16 -24.66
N PRO A 930 8.22 19.75 -25.94
CA PRO A 930 9.32 19.83 -26.88
C PRO A 930 9.80 21.28 -27.08
N ARG A 931 11.10 21.42 -27.33
CA ARG A 931 11.75 22.69 -27.70
C ARG A 931 12.15 22.67 -29.16
N LEU A 932 11.81 23.72 -29.89
CA LEU A 932 12.10 23.89 -31.30
C LEU A 932 13.45 24.59 -31.48
N PRO A 933 14.46 23.91 -32.04
CA PRO A 933 15.68 24.56 -32.49
C PRO A 933 15.43 25.36 -33.77
N LEU A 934 16.12 26.49 -33.89
CA LEU A 934 16.03 27.37 -35.05
C LEU A 934 17.24 27.16 -35.96
N THR A 935 17.02 27.00 -37.26
CA THR A 935 18.09 26.99 -38.27
C THR A 935 18.36 28.40 -38.78
N SER A 936 19.61 28.73 -39.13
CA SER A 936 19.94 29.90 -39.96
C SER A 936 20.10 29.54 -41.43
N ASN A 937 20.22 28.24 -41.75
CA ASN A 937 20.24 27.74 -43.12
C ASN A 937 18.83 27.83 -43.77
N LEU A 938 18.71 28.72 -44.76
CA LEU A 938 17.48 28.99 -45.50
C LEU A 938 17.04 27.85 -46.42
N GLU A 939 17.98 27.12 -47.01
CA GLU A 939 17.68 25.94 -47.83
C GLU A 939 17.13 24.82 -46.94
N LEU A 940 17.75 24.65 -45.76
CA LEU A 940 17.28 23.71 -44.75
C LEU A 940 15.83 24.01 -44.35
N PHE A 941 15.55 25.27 -44.01
CA PHE A 941 14.21 25.74 -43.65
C PHE A 941 13.18 25.45 -44.75
N ARG A 942 13.46 25.84 -46.00
CA ARG A 942 12.54 25.66 -47.14
C ARG A 942 12.16 24.21 -47.36
N LYS A 943 13.13 23.30 -47.33
CA LYS A 943 12.88 21.89 -47.58
C LYS A 943 12.11 21.24 -46.43
N LEU A 944 12.44 21.59 -45.19
CA LEU A 944 11.70 21.13 -44.02
C LEU A 944 10.26 21.64 -44.02
N CYS A 945 10.01 22.89 -44.44
CA CYS A 945 8.64 23.37 -44.68
C CYS A 945 7.91 22.52 -45.71
N ALA A 946 8.54 22.21 -46.85
CA ALA A 946 7.92 21.39 -47.89
C ALA A 946 7.61 19.96 -47.42
N LEU A 947 8.55 19.30 -46.72
CA LEU A 947 8.34 17.95 -46.19
C LEU A 947 7.30 17.93 -45.06
N GLY A 948 7.31 18.94 -44.20
CA GLY A 948 6.33 19.11 -43.14
C GLY A 948 4.92 19.33 -43.65
N GLU A 949 4.77 20.10 -44.74
CA GLU A 949 3.49 20.28 -45.43
C GLU A 949 2.92 18.94 -45.90
N ILE A 950 3.73 18.14 -46.59
CA ILE A 950 3.30 16.82 -47.07
C ILE A 950 2.87 15.94 -45.90
N LEU A 951 3.64 15.92 -44.79
CA LEU A 951 3.27 15.19 -43.58
C LEU A 951 1.93 15.64 -43.00
N ILE A 952 1.65 16.95 -42.96
CA ILE A 952 0.38 17.49 -42.46
C ILE A 952 -0.77 17.08 -43.37
N GLU A 953 -0.60 17.18 -44.69
CA GLU A 953 -1.64 16.76 -45.64
C GLU A 953 -1.96 15.27 -45.55
N LEU A 954 -0.94 14.43 -45.33
CA LEU A 954 -1.10 13.01 -45.08
C LEU A 954 -1.88 12.74 -43.78
N HIS A 955 -1.48 13.39 -42.68
CA HIS A 955 -2.10 13.19 -41.36
C HIS A 955 -3.51 13.79 -41.24
N LEU A 956 -3.84 14.79 -42.08
CA LEU A 956 -5.21 15.30 -42.25
C LEU A 956 -6.04 14.50 -43.27
N MET A 957 -5.48 13.43 -43.85
CA MET A 957 -6.14 12.58 -44.83
C MET A 957 -6.63 13.37 -46.07
N LYS A 958 -5.83 14.30 -46.59
CA LYS A 958 -6.16 15.11 -47.78
C LYS A 958 -5.52 14.57 -49.06
N ASN A 959 -4.19 14.53 -49.11
CA ASN A 959 -3.43 14.15 -50.32
C ASN A 959 -2.68 12.83 -50.10
N ILE A 960 -3.36 11.70 -50.34
CA ILE A 960 -2.78 10.35 -50.20
C ILE A 960 -2.61 9.78 -51.59
N SER A 961 -1.36 9.57 -52.00
CA SER A 961 -0.99 9.48 -53.41
C SER A 961 -1.16 8.08 -54.00
N LYS A 962 -0.99 7.00 -53.21
CA LYS A 962 -1.28 5.63 -53.69
C LYS A 962 -1.55 4.60 -52.58
N VAL A 963 -2.76 4.02 -52.57
CA VAL A 963 -3.07 2.83 -51.76
C VAL A 963 -2.56 1.57 -52.49
N THR A 964 -1.62 0.86 -51.88
CA THR A 964 -1.04 -0.39 -52.42
C THR A 964 -1.59 -1.65 -51.75
N THR A 965 -2.23 -1.49 -50.59
CA THR A 965 -2.78 -2.60 -49.79
C THR A 965 -4.05 -3.16 -50.41
N LYS A 966 -4.30 -4.45 -50.20
CA LYS A 966 -5.46 -5.18 -50.74
C LYS A 966 -6.35 -5.69 -49.62
N TYR A 967 -7.64 -5.85 -49.90
CA TYR A 967 -8.60 -6.51 -49.03
C TYR A 967 -9.39 -7.53 -49.86
N PRO A 968 -8.80 -8.72 -50.14
CA PRO A 968 -9.25 -9.58 -51.24
C PRO A 968 -10.40 -10.52 -50.88
N GLU A 969 -10.56 -10.88 -49.61
CA GLU A 969 -11.46 -11.95 -49.20
C GLU A 969 -12.90 -11.45 -48.96
N PRO A 970 -13.92 -12.00 -49.64
CA PRO A 970 -15.32 -11.69 -49.36
C PRO A 970 -15.76 -12.26 -48.00
N GLY A 971 -16.76 -11.66 -47.36
CA GLY A 971 -17.24 -12.13 -46.05
C GLY A 971 -18.16 -11.16 -45.33
N ASN A 972 -18.29 -11.32 -44.01
CA ASN A 972 -19.21 -10.54 -43.19
C ASN A 972 -18.67 -9.15 -42.80
N HIS A 973 -17.36 -8.92 -42.97
CA HIS A 973 -16.63 -7.70 -42.61
C HIS A 973 -16.69 -7.35 -41.11
N ILE A 974 -17.00 -8.32 -40.25
CA ILE A 974 -17.06 -8.11 -38.81
C ILE A 974 -15.66 -8.27 -38.21
N VAL A 975 -15.26 -7.30 -37.38
CA VAL A 975 -13.98 -7.36 -36.65
C VAL A 975 -14.16 -8.22 -35.41
N GLU A 976 -13.55 -9.40 -35.39
CA GLU A 976 -13.63 -10.38 -34.29
C GLU A 976 -12.29 -10.53 -33.57
N GLU A 977 -11.22 -10.64 -34.36
CA GLU A 977 -9.85 -10.88 -33.89
C GLU A 977 -8.88 -10.06 -34.72
N ILE A 978 -7.91 -9.42 -34.06
CA ILE A 978 -6.93 -8.58 -34.72
C ILE A 978 -5.57 -9.23 -34.56
N LYS A 979 -5.02 -9.73 -35.67
CA LYS A 979 -3.75 -10.44 -35.69
C LYS A 979 -2.93 -10.01 -36.89
N TYR A 980 -1.64 -9.80 -36.69
CA TYR A 980 -0.70 -9.61 -37.79
C TYR A 980 0.08 -10.89 -38.05
N THR A 981 0.24 -11.26 -39.31
CA THR A 981 1.07 -12.38 -39.74
C THR A 981 1.97 -11.95 -40.90
N GLN A 982 3.27 -12.08 -40.75
CA GLN A 982 4.22 -11.89 -41.85
C GLN A 982 4.08 -13.03 -42.87
N LEU A 983 4.34 -12.73 -44.15
CA LEU A 983 4.31 -13.72 -45.22
C LEU A 983 5.62 -14.53 -45.19
N ALA A 984 5.51 -15.86 -45.26
CA ALA A 984 6.66 -16.75 -45.16
C ALA A 984 7.69 -16.58 -46.29
N TYR A 985 7.28 -16.00 -47.44
CA TYR A 985 8.10 -15.80 -48.63
C TYR A 985 8.53 -14.34 -48.85
N ASP A 986 8.06 -13.40 -48.03
CA ASP A 986 8.42 -11.97 -48.10
C ASP A 986 8.35 -11.35 -46.70
N SER A 987 9.52 -11.13 -46.08
CA SER A 987 9.63 -10.56 -44.73
C SER A 987 9.18 -9.10 -44.66
N GLU A 988 9.07 -8.40 -45.78
CA GLU A 988 8.63 -7.01 -45.87
C GLU A 988 7.11 -6.90 -46.08
N GLN A 989 6.39 -8.01 -46.18
CA GLN A 989 4.94 -8.02 -46.34
C GLN A 989 4.22 -8.91 -45.34
N GLY A 990 3.03 -8.47 -44.93
CA GLY A 990 2.19 -9.19 -44.00
C GLY A 990 0.72 -8.94 -44.21
N ARG A 991 -0.07 -9.67 -43.40
CA ARG A 991 -1.52 -9.64 -43.37
C ARG A 991 -2.01 -9.17 -42.01
N ILE A 992 -2.92 -8.20 -41.99
CA ILE A 992 -3.69 -7.80 -40.81
C ILE A 992 -5.05 -8.48 -40.89
N TRP A 993 -5.25 -9.53 -40.10
CA TRP A 993 -6.50 -10.24 -39.96
C TRP A 993 -7.48 -9.43 -39.13
N ILE A 994 -8.74 -9.37 -39.57
CA ILE A 994 -9.86 -8.82 -38.79
C ILE A 994 -10.77 -9.91 -38.21
N ASN A 995 -10.70 -11.12 -38.77
CA ASN A 995 -11.36 -12.34 -38.32
C ASN A 995 -10.60 -13.54 -38.92
N LYS A 996 -11.16 -14.75 -38.83
CA LYS A 996 -10.49 -15.98 -39.30
C LYS A 996 -10.28 -16.07 -40.82
N THR A 997 -11.02 -15.31 -41.62
CA THR A 997 -11.05 -15.45 -43.08
C THR A 997 -10.68 -14.18 -43.84
N GLN A 998 -10.88 -12.99 -43.27
CA GLN A 998 -10.68 -11.71 -43.95
C GLN A 998 -9.50 -10.92 -43.37
N TYR A 999 -8.72 -10.32 -44.26
CA TYR A 999 -7.49 -9.60 -43.91
C TYR A 999 -7.16 -8.48 -44.89
N PHE A 1000 -6.40 -7.50 -44.41
CA PHE A 1000 -5.68 -6.54 -45.25
C PHE A 1000 -4.29 -7.10 -45.59
N GLU A 1001 -3.92 -7.11 -46.86
CA GLU A 1001 -2.65 -7.64 -47.37
C GLU A 1001 -1.75 -6.52 -47.91
N GLY A 1002 -0.43 -6.75 -47.87
CA GLY A 1002 0.59 -5.82 -48.36
C GLY A 1002 1.04 -4.81 -47.31
N VAL A 1003 0.92 -5.17 -46.02
CA VAL A 1003 1.32 -4.28 -44.91
C VAL A 1003 2.68 -4.70 -44.36
N THR A 1004 3.63 -3.77 -44.36
CA THR A 1004 4.97 -4.02 -43.84
C THR A 1004 4.98 -4.09 -42.30
N PRO A 1005 5.96 -4.77 -41.68
CA PRO A 1005 6.09 -4.82 -40.22
C PRO A 1005 6.24 -3.42 -39.61
N LYS A 1006 7.03 -2.54 -40.24
CA LYS A 1006 7.23 -1.15 -39.79
C LYS A 1006 5.91 -0.37 -39.74
N VAL A 1007 5.03 -0.54 -40.72
CA VAL A 1007 3.71 0.12 -40.75
C VAL A 1007 2.81 -0.44 -39.66
N TRP A 1008 2.80 -1.76 -39.47
CA TRP A 1008 2.02 -2.41 -38.41
C TRP A 1008 2.46 -1.93 -37.02
N GLU A 1009 3.77 -1.86 -36.78
CA GLU A 1009 4.37 -1.47 -35.50
C GLU A 1009 4.45 0.05 -35.29
N PHE A 1010 3.98 0.86 -36.24
CA PHE A 1010 4.07 2.31 -36.13
C PHE A 1010 3.15 2.86 -35.03
N HIS A 1011 3.73 3.72 -34.19
CA HIS A 1011 3.05 4.35 -33.07
C HIS A 1011 2.89 5.85 -33.27
N ILE A 1012 1.75 6.38 -32.84
CA ILE A 1012 1.56 7.81 -32.62
C ILE A 1012 1.13 8.00 -31.17
N GLY A 1013 2.05 8.59 -30.41
CA GLY A 1013 2.04 8.59 -28.96
C GLY A 1013 1.89 7.18 -28.41
N GLY A 1014 0.96 6.96 -27.48
CA GLY A 1014 0.78 5.63 -26.89
C GLY A 1014 0.16 4.58 -27.81
N TYR A 1015 -0.37 4.93 -28.98
CA TYR A 1015 -1.17 4.01 -29.78
C TYR A 1015 -0.39 3.39 -30.94
N GLN A 1016 -0.33 2.06 -30.98
CA GLN A 1016 -0.09 1.33 -32.22
C GLN A 1016 -1.29 1.56 -33.15
N VAL A 1017 -1.11 2.41 -34.16
CA VAL A 1017 -2.23 3.04 -34.90
C VAL A 1017 -3.11 2.00 -35.59
N CYS A 1018 -2.49 1.11 -36.36
CA CYS A 1018 -3.19 0.07 -37.13
C CYS A 1018 -4.03 -0.84 -36.23
N GLN A 1019 -3.45 -1.31 -35.12
CA GLN A 1019 -4.13 -2.19 -34.17
C GLN A 1019 -5.27 -1.46 -33.45
N LYS A 1020 -5.00 -0.25 -32.94
CA LYS A 1020 -5.95 0.52 -32.13
C LYS A 1020 -7.23 0.84 -32.91
N TRP A 1021 -7.10 1.27 -34.16
CA TRP A 1021 -8.25 1.66 -34.98
C TRP A 1021 -9.24 0.50 -35.19
N LEU A 1022 -8.72 -0.71 -35.44
CA LEU A 1022 -9.52 -1.93 -35.56
C LEU A 1022 -10.07 -2.38 -34.20
N LYS A 1023 -9.27 -2.27 -33.13
CA LYS A 1023 -9.67 -2.69 -31.77
C LYS A 1023 -10.92 -1.97 -31.30
N ASP A 1024 -11.03 -0.68 -31.58
CA ASP A 1024 -12.19 0.12 -31.21
C ASP A 1024 -13.45 -0.21 -32.03
N ARG A 1025 -13.30 -0.99 -33.11
CA ARG A 1025 -14.37 -1.48 -33.97
C ARG A 1025 -14.67 -2.97 -33.76
N LYS A 1026 -14.11 -3.61 -32.73
CA LYS A 1026 -14.40 -5.02 -32.41
C LYS A 1026 -15.91 -5.23 -32.21
N GLY A 1027 -16.45 -6.23 -32.90
CA GLY A 1027 -17.89 -6.54 -32.94
C GLY A 1027 -18.69 -5.69 -33.93
N ARG A 1028 -18.09 -4.71 -34.61
CA ARG A 1028 -18.74 -3.92 -35.66
C ARG A 1028 -18.43 -4.48 -37.04
N LYS A 1029 -19.38 -4.34 -37.95
CA LYS A 1029 -19.18 -4.54 -39.39
C LYS A 1029 -18.48 -3.31 -39.96
N LEU A 1030 -17.40 -3.51 -40.71
CA LEU A 1030 -16.74 -2.45 -41.47
C LEU A 1030 -17.55 -2.19 -42.74
N GLU A 1031 -18.02 -0.96 -42.90
CA GLU A 1031 -18.65 -0.52 -44.14
C GLU A 1031 -17.60 -0.23 -45.22
N PHE A 1032 -18.03 -0.09 -46.47
CA PHE A 1032 -17.11 0.22 -47.59
C PHE A 1032 -16.21 1.44 -47.28
N ASN A 1033 -16.78 2.49 -46.69
CA ASN A 1033 -16.03 3.68 -46.31
C ASN A 1033 -15.02 3.43 -45.18
N ASP A 1034 -15.31 2.51 -44.25
CA ASP A 1034 -14.38 2.12 -43.19
C ASP A 1034 -13.17 1.37 -43.78
N ILE A 1035 -13.41 0.43 -44.70
CA ILE A 1035 -12.36 -0.32 -45.38
C ILE A 1035 -11.49 0.62 -46.22
N ALA A 1036 -12.12 1.51 -47.01
CA ALA A 1036 -11.41 2.51 -47.80
C ALA A 1036 -10.61 3.49 -46.93
N HIS A 1037 -11.16 3.92 -45.79
CA HIS A 1037 -10.44 4.77 -44.84
C HIS A 1037 -9.23 4.05 -44.25
N TYR A 1038 -9.38 2.79 -43.82
CA TYR A 1038 -8.27 2.03 -43.24
C TYR A 1038 -7.13 1.80 -44.25
N HIS A 1039 -7.46 1.53 -45.52
CA HIS A 1039 -6.48 1.50 -46.61
C HIS A 1039 -5.66 2.80 -46.71
N ARG A 1040 -6.35 3.95 -46.61
CA ARG A 1040 -5.71 5.26 -46.63
C ARG A 1040 -4.83 5.50 -45.40
N VAL A 1041 -5.24 5.02 -44.22
CA VAL A 1041 -4.41 5.08 -43.00
C VAL A 1041 -3.11 4.29 -43.20
N LEU A 1042 -3.19 3.07 -43.73
CA LEU A 1042 -2.01 2.24 -44.01
C LEU A 1042 -1.05 2.93 -44.99
N ALA A 1043 -1.59 3.55 -46.04
CA ALA A 1043 -0.79 4.31 -47.01
C ALA A 1043 -0.14 5.55 -46.38
N ALA A 1044 -0.90 6.33 -45.61
CA ALA A 1044 -0.39 7.51 -44.91
C ALA A 1044 0.77 7.17 -43.97
N LEU A 1045 0.65 6.08 -43.18
CA LEU A 1045 1.72 5.63 -42.29
C LEU A 1045 2.98 5.19 -43.06
N ALA A 1046 2.83 4.49 -44.18
CA ALA A 1046 3.96 4.10 -45.02
C ALA A 1046 4.69 5.32 -45.60
N GLU A 1047 3.95 6.31 -46.11
CA GLU A 1047 4.51 7.56 -46.63
C GLU A 1047 5.16 8.40 -45.50
N THR A 1048 4.55 8.45 -44.31
CA THR A 1048 5.12 9.11 -43.13
C THR A 1048 6.48 8.54 -42.74
N ILE A 1049 6.62 7.21 -42.70
CA ILE A 1049 7.91 6.56 -42.40
C ILE A 1049 9.00 6.99 -43.40
N ALA A 1050 8.66 6.97 -44.70
CA ALA A 1050 9.60 7.37 -45.74
C ALA A 1050 9.98 8.86 -45.66
N LEU A 1051 9.03 9.73 -45.30
CA LEU A 1051 9.29 11.17 -45.12
C LEU A 1051 10.15 11.45 -43.89
N MET A 1052 9.94 10.72 -42.79
CA MET A 1052 10.79 10.84 -41.59
C MET A 1052 12.26 10.52 -41.93
N GLU A 1053 12.51 9.42 -42.67
CA GLU A 1053 13.85 9.05 -43.12
C GLU A 1053 14.48 10.13 -44.03
N GLN A 1054 13.68 10.74 -44.92
CA GLN A 1054 14.13 11.85 -45.77
C GLN A 1054 14.45 13.12 -44.98
N ILE A 1055 13.65 13.45 -43.97
CA ILE A 1055 13.89 14.60 -43.08
C ILE A 1055 15.24 14.42 -42.38
N ASP A 1056 15.48 13.26 -41.76
CA ASP A 1056 16.72 12.99 -41.04
C ASP A 1056 17.94 13.03 -41.97
N LYS A 1057 17.85 12.40 -43.15
CA LYS A 1057 18.91 12.43 -44.16
C LYS A 1057 19.25 13.87 -44.55
N PHE A 1058 18.24 14.71 -44.77
CA PHE A 1058 18.46 16.08 -45.20
C PHE A 1058 19.00 16.98 -44.09
N ILE A 1059 18.61 16.75 -42.83
CA ILE A 1059 19.22 17.41 -41.67
C ILE A 1059 20.71 17.06 -41.59
N GLU A 1060 21.06 15.78 -41.74
CA GLU A 1060 22.45 15.31 -41.73
C GLU A 1060 23.29 15.92 -42.87
N GLU A 1061 22.75 15.96 -44.09
CA GLU A 1061 23.38 16.59 -45.26
C GLU A 1061 23.65 18.09 -45.08
N ASN A 1062 22.93 18.74 -44.15
CA ASN A 1062 23.06 20.17 -43.85
C ASN A 1062 23.75 20.45 -42.50
N GLY A 1063 24.57 19.52 -42.00
CA GLY A 1063 25.43 19.73 -40.83
C GLY A 1063 24.93 19.11 -39.53
N GLY A 1064 23.78 18.43 -39.54
CA GLY A 1064 23.29 17.66 -38.38
C GLY A 1064 22.84 18.53 -37.19
N TRP A 1065 22.91 17.95 -35.99
CA TRP A 1065 22.51 18.60 -34.74
C TRP A 1065 23.74 19.10 -33.94
N PRO A 1066 23.67 20.29 -33.30
CA PRO A 1066 22.54 21.23 -33.28
C PRO A 1066 22.37 21.95 -34.63
N LEU A 1067 21.13 22.36 -34.94
CA LEU A 1067 20.86 23.13 -36.16
C LEU A 1067 21.54 24.50 -36.09
N HIS A 1068 22.40 24.78 -37.07
CA HIS A 1068 23.09 26.07 -37.19
C HIS A 1068 22.28 27.10 -37.97
#